data_AF-A0A3S3QPG8-F1
#
_entry.id   AF-A0A3S3QPG8-F1
#
_cell.length_a   1.000
_cell.length_b   1.000
_cell.length_c   1.000
_cell.angle_alpha   90.00
_cell.angle_beta   90.00
_cell.angle_gamma   90.00
#
_symmetry.space_group_name_H-M   'P 1'
#
loop_
_entity.id
_entity.type
_entity.pdbx_description
1 polymer ?
#
loop_
_entity_poly.entity_id
_entity_poly.type
_entity_poly.pdbx_seq_one_letter_code
_entity_poly.pdbx_strand_id
1 'polypeptide(L)'
;MILMCNARVGIYSSTYLDDMTWWGQHSYSLFKNRCVADPDGNETEKNNIFTHVVTTGALAADGGTECSPDTLMQNAAVNGGTEKYYSGEDPQQLEDNLYAVLGNIMTRASSGAAASVISNSRSGDGAIYQALFWPRKDNGILDDKGNEGTISWAGNINALFMNSYNVIFEDTNQDGKFDPNEDVNGNSVLDPGEDANDNEVLEEGADKRISLYFSNNVNKVRGCYDLLNSVGQCPFDPVEPCNAGDYCVEIEDIKYLWSANEQLRKMDDPSKRRIFTWNDFNNNGIVDDGGLVDSDGETFVLETGKDWADINQNLVSGDRGPATDDFVTSDDYGTFIGYNAAQAEDERAQDAMDALIEWLQGKDSLVDESSDMLSEGGNENGRLDKSLRSRQYRFVEKDAAGNVVKTEDTEWRLGDVIHSSPITVSKPAENFHLIYRDPTYNEFVKKWSGRRTVVYFGGNDGMLHAVNSGFYSDEDRQFFCSEGYTGQAKPGGDCKTDSPNEYNLGEELWAYIPYNLQPHLKCLADNFYEHKYFVDLEPRIADVQIFEEDADHPGGWGTILIGGMRFGGAPIAAEDLNGLDGSNNGIHDLREFSSSYFILDITNPVNPKVLGELTRTTESTYVDLNYTTSSPTIAVMRKGDKNAAESAWYLVMGNGPAEQDGSNNPGVQGKIAVLPLEWLLGPVANWTEGVPTTVPLGGKKAIRIPDQLPVTASDGGHSRFR
;
A
#
# COMPACT_ATOMS: atom_id res chain seq x y z
N MET A 1 8.76 12.06 -39.96
CA MET A 1 9.21 11.21 -41.09
C MET A 1 8.49 11.72 -42.34
N ILE A 2 9.18 12.25 -43.34
CA ILE A 2 8.53 12.76 -44.57
C ILE A 2 8.13 11.54 -45.40
N LEU A 3 6.87 11.14 -45.32
CA LEU A 3 6.28 10.09 -46.14
C LEU A 3 5.83 10.76 -47.46
N MET A 4 6.50 10.45 -48.56
CA MET A 4 6.02 10.78 -49.90
C MET A 4 6.28 9.57 -50.80
N CYS A 5 5.22 8.91 -51.26
CA CYS A 5 5.30 7.86 -52.28
C CYS A 5 5.64 8.51 -53.62
N ASN A 6 6.93 8.62 -53.97
CA ASN A 6 7.34 9.11 -55.28
C ASN A 6 8.18 8.07 -56.02
N ALA A 7 7.68 7.60 -57.17
CA ALA A 7 8.25 6.52 -57.97
C ALA A 7 9.59 6.86 -58.65
N ARG A 8 10.34 7.88 -58.20
CA ARG A 8 11.60 8.29 -58.88
C ARG A 8 12.82 8.59 -58.02
N VAL A 9 12.78 8.71 -56.69
CA VAL A 9 14.02 8.84 -55.90
C VAL A 9 13.90 8.24 -54.49
N GLY A 10 14.36 7.01 -54.32
CA GLY A 10 15.34 6.66 -53.28
C GLY A 10 15.05 6.71 -51.78
N ILE A 11 13.81 6.85 -51.30
CA ILE A 11 13.47 6.53 -49.90
C ILE A 11 12.19 5.68 -49.88
N TYR A 12 12.33 4.40 -49.51
CA TYR A 12 11.22 3.45 -49.43
C TYR A 12 10.41 3.71 -48.14
N SER A 13 9.24 4.32 -48.25
CA SER A 13 8.22 4.19 -47.20
C SER A 13 7.65 2.77 -47.27
N SER A 14 7.66 2.04 -46.16
CA SER A 14 6.99 0.73 -46.08
C SER A 14 5.49 0.95 -46.10
N THR A 15 4.79 0.45 -47.13
CA THR A 15 3.32 0.44 -47.16
C THR A 15 2.75 -0.57 -46.17
N TYR A 16 3.58 -1.46 -45.62
CA TYR A 16 3.17 -2.57 -44.76
C TYR A 16 3.09 -2.20 -43.26
N LEU A 17 3.14 -0.91 -42.89
CA LEU A 17 3.07 -0.55 -41.47
C LEU A 17 1.71 -0.95 -40.88
N ASP A 18 0.64 -0.70 -41.62
CA ASP A 18 -0.70 -1.09 -41.21
C ASP A 18 -0.88 -2.61 -41.18
N ASP A 19 -0.30 -3.34 -42.14
CA ASP A 19 -0.24 -4.81 -42.11
C ASP A 19 0.54 -5.33 -40.89
N MET A 20 1.64 -4.68 -40.51
CA MET A 20 2.41 -5.05 -39.31
C MET A 20 1.60 -4.84 -38.03
N THR A 21 0.92 -3.70 -37.91
CA THR A 21 0.04 -3.44 -36.76
C THR A 21 -1.14 -4.40 -36.72
N TRP A 22 -1.71 -4.74 -37.88
CA TRP A 22 -2.76 -5.75 -37.99
C TRP A 22 -2.27 -7.11 -37.53
N TRP A 23 -1.08 -7.52 -37.98
CA TRP A 23 -0.46 -8.78 -37.59
C TRP A 23 -0.19 -8.83 -36.08
N GLY A 24 0.33 -7.73 -35.50
CA GLY A 24 0.52 -7.55 -34.05
C GLY A 24 -0.75 -7.81 -33.25
N GLN A 25 -1.87 -7.26 -33.72
CA GLN A 25 -3.15 -7.28 -33.02
C GLN A 25 -4.00 -8.54 -33.30
N HIS A 26 -3.80 -9.23 -34.43
CA HIS A 26 -4.70 -10.30 -34.90
C HIS A 26 -4.02 -11.65 -35.17
N SER A 27 -2.69 -11.73 -35.25
CA SER A 27 -2.01 -12.98 -35.62
C SER A 27 -1.73 -13.89 -34.43
N TYR A 28 -2.42 -15.03 -34.42
CA TYR A 28 -2.29 -16.12 -33.44
C TYR A 28 -0.91 -16.82 -33.41
N SER A 29 -0.01 -16.49 -34.34
CA SER A 29 1.31 -17.14 -34.50
C SER A 29 2.47 -16.33 -33.93
N LEU A 30 2.20 -15.17 -33.33
CA LEU A 30 3.23 -14.26 -32.79
C LEU A 30 4.03 -14.86 -31.63
N PHE A 31 3.38 -15.70 -30.81
CA PHE A 31 4.00 -16.32 -29.66
C PHE A 31 4.36 -17.78 -29.95
N LYS A 32 5.61 -18.16 -29.64
CA LYS A 32 6.07 -19.56 -29.74
C LYS A 32 5.24 -20.51 -28.84
N ASN A 33 4.83 -20.01 -27.67
CA ASN A 33 3.87 -20.63 -26.77
C ASN A 33 2.77 -19.59 -26.50
N ARG A 34 1.55 -19.90 -26.95
CA ARG A 34 0.36 -19.03 -26.85
C ARG A 34 -0.16 -18.89 -25.43
N CYS A 35 0.18 -19.84 -24.57
CA CYS A 35 -0.19 -19.84 -23.16
C CYS A 35 1.02 -19.59 -22.27
N VAL A 36 0.80 -18.93 -21.14
CA VAL A 36 1.66 -19.02 -19.95
C VAL A 36 0.96 -19.99 -19.01
N ALA A 37 1.66 -21.05 -18.60
CA ALA A 37 1.15 -21.90 -17.53
C ALA A 37 1.50 -21.24 -16.19
N ASP A 38 0.51 -21.06 -15.33
CA ASP A 38 0.73 -20.68 -13.94
C ASP A 38 1.46 -21.82 -13.17
N PRO A 39 1.93 -21.59 -11.93
CA PRO A 39 2.58 -22.62 -11.10
C PRO A 39 1.73 -23.87 -10.85
N ASP A 40 0.40 -23.78 -11.03
CA ASP A 40 -0.58 -24.85 -10.84
C ASP A 40 -0.94 -25.57 -12.15
N GLY A 41 -0.36 -25.14 -13.28
CA GLY A 41 -0.54 -25.76 -14.60
C GLY A 41 -1.73 -25.23 -15.41
N ASN A 42 -2.40 -24.15 -14.98
CA ASN A 42 -3.45 -23.53 -15.78
C ASN A 42 -2.85 -22.62 -16.84
N GLU A 43 -3.27 -22.84 -18.09
CA GLU A 43 -2.78 -22.11 -19.26
C GLU A 43 -3.61 -20.84 -19.50
N THR A 44 -2.99 -19.67 -19.33
CA THR A 44 -3.57 -18.36 -19.71
C THR A 44 -3.05 -17.90 -21.06
N GLU A 45 -3.94 -17.52 -21.98
CA GLU A 45 -3.55 -17.00 -23.29
C GLU A 45 -2.87 -15.63 -23.17
N LYS A 46 -1.81 -15.42 -23.95
CA LYS A 46 -1.12 -14.13 -24.02
C LYS A 46 -1.95 -13.12 -24.82
N ASN A 47 -1.99 -11.88 -24.35
CA ASN A 47 -2.64 -10.76 -25.04
C ASN A 47 -1.94 -10.41 -26.36
N ASN A 48 -2.70 -9.95 -27.34
CA ASN A 48 -2.18 -9.46 -28.62
C ASN A 48 -1.55 -8.05 -28.48
N ILE A 49 -0.74 -7.64 -29.46
CA ILE A 49 0.00 -6.37 -29.42
C ILE A 49 -0.90 -5.23 -29.90
N PHE A 50 -1.30 -4.37 -28.96
CA PHE A 50 -2.02 -3.14 -29.23
C PHE A 50 -1.04 -2.01 -29.60
N THR A 51 -1.28 -1.31 -30.71
CA THR A 51 -0.37 -0.28 -31.24
C THR A 51 -1.01 1.09 -31.25
N HIS A 52 -0.35 2.06 -30.62
CA HIS A 52 -0.71 3.48 -30.71
C HIS A 52 0.20 4.18 -31.72
N VAL A 53 -0.37 4.98 -32.61
CA VAL A 53 0.36 5.74 -33.62
C VAL A 53 0.27 7.23 -33.31
N VAL A 54 1.42 7.86 -33.08
CA VAL A 54 1.54 9.30 -32.83
C VAL A 54 2.42 9.93 -33.91
N THR A 55 1.99 11.04 -34.48
CA THR A 55 2.69 11.68 -35.61
C THR A 55 3.20 13.05 -35.20
N THR A 56 4.39 13.41 -35.68
CA THR A 56 4.95 14.75 -35.49
C THR A 56 4.65 15.62 -36.72
N GLY A 57 3.84 16.65 -36.55
CA GLY A 57 3.40 17.56 -37.61
C GLY A 57 2.19 17.05 -38.39
N ALA A 58 1.62 17.93 -39.22
CA ALA A 58 0.53 17.60 -40.14
C ALA A 58 1.02 16.62 -41.22
N LEU A 59 0.29 15.52 -41.38
CA LEU A 59 0.56 14.53 -42.43
C LEU A 59 0.07 15.02 -43.77
N ALA A 60 0.82 14.69 -44.83
CA ALA A 60 0.36 14.95 -46.18
C ALA A 60 -0.74 13.94 -46.55
N ALA A 61 -1.84 14.44 -47.12
CA ALA A 61 -2.94 13.63 -47.64
C ALA A 61 -2.82 13.39 -49.17
N ASP A 62 -1.60 13.52 -49.71
CA ASP A 62 -1.32 13.29 -51.13
C ASP A 62 -0.91 11.84 -51.42
N GLY A 63 -1.35 11.30 -52.55
CA GLY A 63 -1.19 9.88 -52.89
C GLY A 63 -2.50 9.09 -52.73
N GLY A 64 -2.54 7.86 -53.26
CA GLY A 64 -3.71 6.98 -53.16
C GLY A 64 -3.44 5.81 -52.21
N THR A 65 -4.43 5.43 -51.39
CA THR A 65 -4.36 4.28 -50.46
C THR A 65 -3.16 4.39 -49.49
N GLU A 66 -2.43 3.31 -49.23
CA GLU A 66 -1.23 3.23 -48.36
C GLU A 66 -0.04 4.11 -48.81
N CYS A 67 -0.13 4.74 -50.00
CA CYS A 67 0.85 5.74 -50.43
C CYS A 67 0.53 7.15 -49.92
N SER A 68 -0.61 7.36 -49.26
CA SER A 68 -0.88 8.57 -48.49
C SER A 68 -0.42 8.39 -47.04
N PRO A 69 0.46 9.26 -46.52
CA PRO A 69 0.91 9.25 -45.13
C PRO A 69 -0.23 9.24 -44.13
N ASP A 70 -1.22 10.11 -44.34
CA ASP A 70 -2.41 10.22 -43.51
C ASP A 70 -3.22 8.92 -43.49
N THR A 71 -3.49 8.36 -44.67
CA THR A 71 -4.23 7.09 -44.80
C THR A 71 -3.46 5.91 -44.20
N LEU A 72 -2.14 5.84 -44.39
CA LEU A 72 -1.31 4.77 -43.85
C LEU A 72 -1.25 4.82 -42.31
N MET A 73 -1.07 6.00 -41.71
CA MET A 73 -1.07 6.13 -40.24
C MET A 73 -2.45 5.85 -39.65
N GLN A 74 -3.52 6.29 -40.32
CA GLN A 74 -4.89 5.98 -39.92
C GLN A 74 -5.17 4.48 -39.99
N ASN A 75 -4.80 3.81 -41.08
CA ASN A 75 -4.96 2.36 -41.19
C ASN A 75 -4.11 1.63 -40.15
N ALA A 76 -2.89 2.08 -39.88
CA ALA A 76 -2.02 1.48 -38.86
C ALA A 76 -2.57 1.63 -37.44
N ALA A 77 -3.15 2.79 -37.13
CA ALA A 77 -3.84 3.01 -35.86
C ALA A 77 -5.05 2.07 -35.69
N VAL A 78 -5.91 1.99 -36.72
CA VAL A 78 -7.11 1.14 -36.74
C VAL A 78 -6.76 -0.34 -36.67
N ASN A 79 -5.82 -0.80 -37.48
CA ASN A 79 -5.35 -2.18 -37.48
C ASN A 79 -4.62 -2.55 -36.18
N GLY A 80 -3.96 -1.58 -35.54
CA GLY A 80 -3.33 -1.70 -34.24
C GLY A 80 -4.29 -1.67 -33.05
N GLY A 81 -5.59 -1.44 -33.27
CA GLY A 81 -6.65 -1.49 -32.28
C GLY A 81 -7.16 -0.13 -31.75
N THR A 82 -6.63 0.99 -32.23
CA THR A 82 -7.09 2.35 -31.87
C THR A 82 -8.03 2.93 -32.93
N GLU A 83 -8.95 3.84 -32.59
CA GLU A 83 -9.89 4.37 -33.59
C GLU A 83 -9.23 5.31 -34.63
N LYS A 84 -8.17 6.01 -34.24
CA LYS A 84 -7.43 6.97 -35.08
C LYS A 84 -6.02 7.19 -34.55
N TYR A 85 -5.14 7.68 -35.42
CA TYR A 85 -3.82 8.14 -34.98
C TYR A 85 -3.92 9.48 -34.26
N TYR A 86 -2.93 9.78 -33.40
CA TYR A 86 -2.84 11.03 -32.67
C TYR A 86 -1.93 12.01 -33.42
N SER A 87 -2.48 13.17 -33.82
CA SER A 87 -1.73 14.18 -34.57
C SER A 87 -1.03 15.17 -33.65
N GLY A 88 0.28 15.34 -33.78
CA GLY A 88 1.05 16.36 -33.06
C GLY A 88 1.44 17.52 -33.97
N GLU A 89 0.46 18.30 -34.46
CA GLU A 89 0.72 19.40 -35.41
C GLU A 89 1.53 20.54 -34.79
N ASP A 90 1.38 20.73 -33.48
CA ASP A 90 2.18 21.63 -32.66
C ASP A 90 2.75 20.93 -31.42
N PRO A 91 3.79 21.49 -30.76
CA PRO A 91 4.44 20.86 -29.63
C PRO A 91 3.52 20.57 -28.43
N GLN A 92 2.54 21.43 -28.15
CA GLN A 92 1.60 21.24 -27.04
C GLN A 92 0.66 20.07 -27.35
N GLN A 93 0.11 20.04 -28.57
CA GLN A 93 -0.75 18.94 -29.01
C GLN A 93 -0.01 17.60 -29.04
N LEU A 94 1.27 17.59 -29.41
CA LEU A 94 2.10 16.38 -29.36
C LEU A 94 2.26 15.88 -27.92
N GLU A 95 2.56 16.79 -26.99
CA GLU A 95 2.69 16.48 -25.57
C GLU A 95 1.38 15.96 -24.99
N ASP A 96 0.26 16.65 -25.21
CA ASP A 96 -1.08 16.25 -24.75
C ASP A 96 -1.46 14.85 -25.27
N ASN A 97 -1.17 14.58 -26.55
CA ASN A 97 -1.44 13.28 -27.16
C ASN A 97 -0.54 12.16 -26.64
N LEU A 98 0.74 12.46 -26.35
CA LEU A 98 1.63 11.50 -25.70
C LEU A 98 1.13 11.17 -24.29
N TYR A 99 0.69 12.18 -23.53
CA TYR A 99 0.06 11.96 -22.23
C TYR A 99 -1.25 11.17 -22.33
N ALA A 100 -2.06 11.39 -23.37
CA ALA A 100 -3.28 10.61 -23.59
C ALA A 100 -2.98 9.15 -23.92
N VAL A 101 -2.00 8.88 -24.79
CA VAL A 101 -1.58 7.51 -25.16
C VAL A 101 -0.98 6.78 -23.98
N LEU A 102 -0.02 7.40 -23.27
CA LEU A 102 0.61 6.81 -22.10
C LEU A 102 -0.41 6.64 -20.98
N GLY A 103 -1.34 7.60 -20.82
CA GLY A 103 -2.50 7.49 -19.95
C GLY A 103 -3.32 6.24 -20.22
N ASN A 104 -3.75 6.03 -21.48
CA ASN A 104 -4.53 4.85 -21.86
C ASN A 104 -3.79 3.53 -21.59
N ILE A 105 -2.48 3.48 -21.87
CA ILE A 105 -1.64 2.31 -21.55
C ILE A 105 -1.62 2.07 -20.03
N MET A 106 -1.46 3.12 -19.24
CA MET A 106 -1.47 3.03 -17.77
C MET A 106 -2.84 2.61 -17.22
N THR A 107 -3.95 3.09 -17.79
CA THR A 107 -5.31 2.69 -17.38
C THR A 107 -5.58 1.20 -17.64
N ARG A 108 -4.95 0.59 -18.65
CA ARG A 108 -5.05 -0.86 -18.89
C ARG A 108 -4.23 -1.68 -17.89
N ALA A 109 -3.18 -1.09 -17.32
CA ALA A 109 -2.38 -1.71 -16.27
C ALA A 109 -3.02 -1.59 -14.87
N SER A 110 -4.01 -0.72 -14.70
CA SER A 110 -4.46 -0.24 -13.39
C SER A 110 -5.62 -1.01 -12.74
N SER A 111 -5.60 -2.34 -12.75
CA SER A 111 -6.70 -3.07 -12.08
C SER A 111 -6.29 -4.41 -11.49
N GLY A 112 -6.04 -4.39 -10.17
CA GLY A 112 -5.97 -5.55 -9.28
C GLY A 112 -4.54 -5.95 -8.92
N ALA A 113 -3.97 -5.33 -7.89
CA ALA A 113 -2.59 -5.59 -7.47
C ALA A 113 -2.43 -6.81 -6.55
N ALA A 114 -3.37 -7.08 -5.65
CA ALA A 114 -3.35 -8.28 -4.81
C ALA A 114 -4.68 -8.41 -4.05
N ALA A 115 -5.15 -9.64 -3.83
CA ALA A 115 -6.27 -9.94 -2.95
C ALA A 115 -5.82 -10.90 -1.86
N SER A 116 -6.23 -10.63 -0.63
CA SER A 116 -5.93 -11.43 0.55
C SER A 116 -7.20 -11.99 1.15
N VAL A 117 -7.17 -13.27 1.50
CA VAL A 117 -8.35 -14.01 1.91
C VAL A 117 -8.20 -14.43 3.36
N ILE A 118 -9.22 -14.17 4.20
CA ILE A 118 -9.39 -14.88 5.47
C ILE A 118 -10.66 -15.72 5.43
N SER A 119 -10.54 -17.01 5.75
CA SER A 119 -11.68 -17.77 6.28
C SER A 119 -11.70 -17.65 7.80
N ASN A 120 -12.61 -16.86 8.36
CA ASN A 120 -12.69 -16.65 9.82
C ASN A 120 -13.35 -17.85 10.53
N SER A 121 -14.17 -18.61 9.80
CA SER A 121 -14.91 -19.77 10.28
C SER A 121 -14.26 -21.11 9.90
N ARG A 122 -14.65 -22.18 10.62
CA ARG A 122 -14.33 -23.57 10.21
C ARG A 122 -15.07 -24.00 8.94
N SER A 123 -16.14 -23.31 8.57
CA SER A 123 -16.93 -23.57 7.35
C SER A 123 -16.32 -22.92 6.11
N GLY A 124 -15.54 -21.83 6.24
CA GLY A 124 -14.92 -21.11 5.12
C GLY A 124 -15.53 -19.72 4.88
N ASP A 125 -16.64 -19.39 5.54
CA ASP A 125 -17.26 -18.06 5.52
C ASP A 125 -16.34 -17.02 6.22
N GLY A 126 -16.30 -15.81 5.67
CA GLY A 126 -15.46 -14.71 6.14
C GLY A 126 -15.50 -13.51 5.20
N ALA A 127 -14.35 -12.85 5.03
CA ALA A 127 -14.19 -11.73 4.11
C ALA A 127 -12.88 -11.83 3.33
N ILE A 128 -12.91 -11.29 2.12
CA ILE A 128 -11.74 -11.07 1.26
C ILE A 128 -11.41 -9.58 1.25
N TYR A 129 -10.13 -9.25 1.36
CA TYR A 129 -9.62 -7.90 1.34
C TYR A 129 -8.83 -7.68 0.07
N GLN A 130 -9.25 -6.70 -0.73
CA GLN A 130 -8.67 -6.45 -2.04
C GLN A 130 -8.00 -5.09 -2.07
N ALA A 131 -6.75 -5.06 -2.57
CA ALA A 131 -6.05 -3.85 -2.92
C ALA A 131 -6.34 -3.44 -4.37
N LEU A 132 -6.73 -2.18 -4.54
CA LEU A 132 -6.98 -1.53 -5.82
C LEU A 132 -6.10 -0.28 -5.92
N PHE A 133 -5.65 0.03 -7.13
CA PHE A 133 -4.92 1.27 -7.40
C PHE A 133 -5.18 1.80 -8.80
N TRP A 134 -5.03 3.12 -8.94
CA TRP A 134 -5.20 3.86 -10.18
C TRP A 134 -3.99 4.80 -10.37
N PRO A 135 -3.07 4.50 -11.30
CA PRO A 135 -1.95 5.38 -11.66
C PRO A 135 -2.42 6.75 -12.14
N ARG A 136 -3.56 6.82 -12.82
CA ARG A 136 -4.22 8.07 -13.24
C ARG A 136 -5.73 7.85 -13.28
N LYS A 137 -6.49 8.79 -12.70
CA LYS A 137 -7.94 8.78 -12.67
C LYS A 137 -8.49 10.19 -12.84
N ASP A 138 -9.51 10.36 -13.68
CA ASP A 138 -10.19 11.64 -13.82
C ASP A 138 -10.90 11.98 -12.52
N ASN A 139 -10.63 13.17 -11.99
CA ASN A 139 -11.11 13.56 -10.67
C ASN A 139 -12.52 14.13 -10.69
N GLY A 140 -13.12 14.27 -11.88
CA GLY A 140 -14.47 14.81 -12.07
C GLY A 140 -14.61 16.31 -11.76
N ILE A 141 -13.52 17.01 -11.44
CA ILE A 141 -13.48 18.46 -11.16
C ILE A 141 -12.97 19.16 -12.42
N LEU A 142 -13.71 20.19 -12.86
CA LEU A 142 -13.33 20.97 -14.03
C LEU A 142 -12.51 22.20 -13.62
N ASP A 143 -11.43 22.49 -14.32
CA ASP A 143 -10.69 23.74 -14.19
C ASP A 143 -11.49 24.94 -14.75
N ASP A 144 -10.98 26.16 -14.56
CA ASP A 144 -11.57 27.40 -15.10
C ASP A 144 -11.71 27.43 -16.63
N LYS A 145 -11.06 26.50 -17.34
CA LYS A 145 -11.10 26.34 -18.80
C LYS A 145 -12.00 25.18 -19.22
N GLY A 146 -12.62 24.46 -18.28
CA GLY A 146 -13.50 23.33 -18.53
C GLY A 146 -12.79 22.00 -18.78
N ASN A 147 -11.50 21.87 -18.46
CA ASN A 147 -10.76 20.61 -18.55
C ASN A 147 -10.92 19.80 -17.27
N GLU A 148 -11.01 18.47 -17.40
CA GLU A 148 -11.04 17.56 -16.26
C GLU A 148 -9.67 17.49 -15.57
N GLY A 149 -9.65 17.70 -14.27
CA GLY A 149 -8.49 17.40 -13.43
C GLY A 149 -8.29 15.89 -13.28
N THR A 150 -7.10 15.49 -12.83
CA THR A 150 -6.79 14.07 -12.61
C THR A 150 -6.05 13.88 -11.30
N ILE A 151 -6.39 12.81 -10.58
CA ILE A 151 -5.56 12.29 -9.50
C ILE A 151 -4.63 11.21 -10.06
N SER A 152 -3.43 11.12 -9.52
CA SER A 152 -2.45 10.09 -9.87
C SER A 152 -2.16 9.20 -8.67
N TRP A 153 -1.88 7.92 -8.92
CA TRP A 153 -1.46 6.92 -7.93
C TRP A 153 -2.35 6.87 -6.68
N ALA A 154 -3.65 6.80 -6.91
CA ALA A 154 -4.65 6.62 -5.86
C ALA A 154 -4.79 5.14 -5.52
N GLY A 155 -4.99 4.78 -4.25
CA GLY A 155 -5.25 3.39 -3.86
C GLY A 155 -6.46 3.21 -2.97
N ASN A 156 -6.89 1.96 -2.82
CA ASN A 156 -7.98 1.58 -1.94
C ASN A 156 -7.81 0.16 -1.43
N ILE A 157 -8.21 -0.08 -0.18
CA ILE A 157 -8.42 -1.43 0.36
C ILE A 157 -9.89 -1.57 0.71
N ASN A 158 -10.52 -2.60 0.15
CA ASN A 158 -11.94 -2.88 0.36
C ASN A 158 -12.16 -4.31 0.84
N ALA A 159 -13.24 -4.51 1.59
CA ALA A 159 -13.68 -5.84 2.00
C ALA A 159 -14.94 -6.27 1.24
N LEU A 160 -14.98 -7.55 0.88
CA LEU A 160 -16.15 -8.24 0.34
C LEU A 160 -16.40 -9.50 1.17
N PHE A 161 -17.65 -9.94 1.23
CA PHE A 161 -17.98 -11.21 1.86
C PHE A 161 -17.48 -12.38 1.04
N MET A 162 -17.17 -13.48 1.72
CA MET A 162 -16.84 -14.74 1.08
C MET A 162 -17.52 -15.88 1.82
N ASN A 163 -18.07 -16.82 1.06
CA ASN A 163 -18.68 -18.02 1.62
C ASN A 163 -17.73 -19.23 1.61
N SER A 164 -18.17 -20.34 2.20
CA SER A 164 -17.50 -21.64 2.26
C SER A 164 -17.11 -22.26 0.91
N TYR A 165 -17.72 -21.80 -0.18
CA TYR A 165 -17.45 -22.26 -1.54
C TYR A 165 -16.48 -21.32 -2.30
N ASN A 166 -15.83 -20.38 -1.59
CA ASN A 166 -14.94 -19.35 -2.15
C ASN A 166 -15.65 -18.45 -3.18
N VAL A 167 -16.96 -18.25 -3.02
CA VAL A 167 -17.73 -17.29 -3.82
C VAL A 167 -17.77 -15.97 -3.06
N ILE A 168 -17.54 -14.87 -3.78
CA ILE A 168 -17.43 -13.52 -3.24
C ILE A 168 -18.77 -12.80 -3.40
N PHE A 169 -19.15 -11.99 -2.41
CA PHE A 169 -20.40 -11.24 -2.37
C PHE A 169 -20.16 -9.76 -1.96
N GLU A 170 -20.94 -8.85 -2.54
CA GLU A 170 -21.09 -7.49 -1.99
C GLU A 170 -22.04 -7.48 -0.80
N ASP A 171 -21.98 -6.40 -0.01
CA ASP A 171 -22.89 -6.07 1.07
C ASP A 171 -24.01 -5.15 0.52
N THR A 172 -25.00 -5.75 -0.15
CA THR A 172 -25.96 -5.02 -1.00
C THR A 172 -26.86 -4.09 -0.16
N ASN A 173 -27.31 -4.58 0.99
CA ASN A 173 -28.14 -3.84 1.94
C ASN A 173 -27.31 -2.97 2.91
N GLN A 174 -25.98 -3.16 2.94
CA GLN A 174 -25.02 -2.47 3.78
C GLN A 174 -25.30 -2.62 5.27
N ASP A 175 -25.71 -3.82 5.70
CA ASP A 175 -25.98 -4.14 7.10
C ASP A 175 -24.81 -4.90 7.78
N GLY A 176 -23.76 -5.18 7.00
CA GLY A 176 -22.54 -5.86 7.44
C GLY A 176 -22.76 -7.30 7.89
N LYS A 177 -23.90 -7.90 7.56
CA LYS A 177 -24.22 -9.31 7.78
C LYS A 177 -24.22 -10.01 6.43
N PHE A 178 -23.59 -11.19 6.38
CA PHE A 178 -23.63 -12.00 5.18
C PHE A 178 -24.96 -12.74 5.07
N ASP A 179 -25.89 -12.20 4.29
CA ASP A 179 -27.19 -12.78 3.98
C ASP A 179 -27.41 -12.84 2.45
N PRO A 180 -27.03 -13.94 1.76
CA PRO A 180 -27.18 -14.04 0.31
C PRO A 180 -28.65 -14.13 -0.11
N ASN A 181 -29.00 -13.58 -1.27
CA ASN A 181 -30.40 -13.50 -1.72
C ASN A 181 -31.03 -14.89 -1.92
N GLU A 182 -32.14 -15.12 -1.21
CA GLU A 182 -32.89 -16.38 -1.23
C GLU A 182 -34.00 -16.37 -2.28
N ASP A 183 -34.51 -15.20 -2.70
CA ASP A 183 -35.52 -15.10 -3.77
C ASP A 183 -34.87 -15.31 -5.16
N VAL A 184 -34.56 -16.57 -5.49
CA VAL A 184 -33.90 -16.96 -6.74
C VAL A 184 -34.76 -16.64 -7.96
N ASN A 185 -36.08 -16.68 -7.81
CA ASN A 185 -37.01 -16.53 -8.93
C ASN A 185 -37.78 -15.20 -8.97
N GLY A 186 -37.52 -14.30 -8.01
CA GLY A 186 -38.02 -12.93 -7.96
C GLY A 186 -39.53 -12.85 -7.72
N ASN A 187 -40.11 -13.85 -7.06
CA ASN A 187 -41.56 -13.93 -6.83
C ASN A 187 -41.99 -13.46 -5.44
N SER A 188 -41.06 -13.04 -4.59
CA SER A 188 -41.32 -12.62 -3.22
C SER A 188 -41.96 -13.72 -2.34
N VAL A 189 -41.70 -14.99 -2.65
CA VAL A 189 -42.20 -16.16 -1.90
C VAL A 189 -41.06 -17.14 -1.66
N LEU A 190 -40.88 -17.60 -0.41
CA LEU A 190 -39.91 -18.64 -0.08
C LEU A 190 -40.34 -19.99 -0.69
N ASP A 191 -39.71 -20.39 -1.79
CA ASP A 191 -39.95 -21.69 -2.43
C ASP A 191 -39.06 -22.81 -1.84
N PRO A 192 -39.47 -24.09 -1.98
CA PRO A 192 -38.66 -25.20 -1.51
C PRO A 192 -37.27 -25.23 -2.18
N GLY A 193 -36.22 -25.03 -1.38
CA GLY A 193 -34.82 -24.96 -1.84
C GLY A 193 -34.26 -23.54 -1.98
N GLU A 194 -35.07 -22.52 -1.69
CA GLU A 194 -34.65 -21.13 -1.59
C GLU A 194 -34.19 -20.75 -0.17
N ASP A 195 -34.68 -21.46 0.86
CA ASP A 195 -34.25 -21.32 2.26
C ASP A 195 -32.83 -21.87 2.47
N ALA A 196 -31.82 -21.06 2.13
CA ALA A 196 -30.43 -21.46 2.16
C ALA A 196 -29.88 -21.54 3.58
N ASN A 197 -30.54 -20.87 4.53
CA ASN A 197 -30.11 -20.76 5.92
C ASN A 197 -31.05 -21.50 6.93
N ASP A 198 -32.10 -22.17 6.45
CA ASP A 198 -33.09 -22.95 7.20
C ASP A 198 -33.84 -22.12 8.28
N ASN A 199 -34.10 -20.83 8.03
CA ASN A 199 -34.81 -19.95 8.99
C ASN A 199 -36.31 -19.74 8.70
N GLU A 200 -36.84 -20.30 7.60
CA GLU A 200 -38.21 -20.14 7.13
C GLU A 200 -38.63 -18.69 6.79
N VAL A 201 -37.69 -17.80 6.48
CA VAL A 201 -37.88 -16.39 6.09
C VAL A 201 -37.28 -16.14 4.71
N LEU A 202 -37.94 -15.33 3.88
CA LEU A 202 -37.38 -14.88 2.59
C LEU A 202 -36.63 -13.56 2.78
N GLU A 203 -35.33 -13.54 2.49
CA GLU A 203 -34.53 -12.32 2.47
C GLU A 203 -34.63 -11.61 1.10
N GLU A 204 -35.40 -10.52 1.06
CA GLU A 204 -35.43 -9.59 -0.09
C GLU A 204 -34.39 -8.48 0.07
N GLY A 205 -33.58 -8.23 -0.98
CA GLY A 205 -32.55 -7.18 -0.97
C GLY A 205 -31.20 -7.62 -0.40
N ALA A 206 -31.01 -8.93 -0.32
CA ALA A 206 -29.84 -9.59 0.25
C ALA A 206 -28.61 -9.55 -0.68
N ASP A 207 -27.47 -9.96 -0.14
CA ASP A 207 -26.14 -9.84 -0.72
C ASP A 207 -25.99 -10.52 -2.08
N LYS A 208 -25.48 -9.77 -3.05
CA LYS A 208 -25.27 -10.26 -4.41
C LYS A 208 -23.88 -10.85 -4.58
N ARG A 209 -23.84 -11.99 -5.27
CA ARG A 209 -22.60 -12.59 -5.74
C ARG A 209 -21.88 -11.65 -6.70
N ILE A 210 -20.56 -11.55 -6.59
CA ILE A 210 -19.72 -10.84 -7.54
C ILE A 210 -18.62 -11.74 -8.09
N SER A 211 -18.33 -11.59 -9.38
CA SER A 211 -17.12 -12.10 -10.03
C SER A 211 -16.44 -10.98 -10.79
N LEU A 212 -15.17 -10.75 -10.51
CA LEU A 212 -14.38 -9.73 -11.21
C LEU A 212 -13.90 -10.29 -12.56
N TYR A 213 -14.00 -9.48 -13.61
CA TYR A 213 -13.53 -9.83 -14.95
C TYR A 213 -12.97 -8.61 -15.67
N PHE A 214 -12.07 -8.84 -16.63
CA PHE A 214 -11.62 -7.81 -17.55
C PHE A 214 -12.61 -7.68 -18.71
N SER A 215 -13.30 -6.54 -18.82
CA SER A 215 -14.19 -6.26 -19.94
C SER A 215 -13.37 -5.87 -21.17
N ASN A 216 -13.49 -6.67 -22.23
CA ASN A 216 -12.86 -6.36 -23.52
C ASN A 216 -13.55 -5.21 -24.26
N ASN A 217 -14.82 -4.92 -23.92
CA ASN A 217 -15.62 -3.88 -24.58
C ASN A 217 -15.16 -2.47 -24.18
N VAL A 218 -14.79 -2.29 -22.91
CA VAL A 218 -14.36 -1.00 -22.36
C VAL A 218 -12.90 -1.00 -21.87
N ASN A 219 -12.19 -2.12 -22.03
CA ASN A 219 -10.77 -2.29 -21.65
C ASN A 219 -10.47 -1.96 -20.17
N LYS A 220 -11.37 -2.34 -19.25
CA LYS A 220 -11.20 -2.16 -17.81
C LYS A 220 -11.79 -3.34 -17.03
N VAL A 221 -11.37 -3.51 -15.77
CA VAL A 221 -11.97 -4.51 -14.87
C VAL A 221 -13.32 -4.03 -14.36
N ARG A 222 -14.28 -4.93 -14.37
CA ARG A 222 -15.66 -4.76 -13.88
C ARG A 222 -16.07 -5.93 -12.99
N GLY A 223 -17.10 -5.74 -12.18
CA GLY A 223 -17.80 -6.81 -11.49
C GLY A 223 -18.93 -7.38 -12.35
N CYS A 224 -19.20 -8.66 -12.20
CA CYS A 224 -20.34 -9.36 -12.79
C CYS A 224 -21.17 -9.99 -11.68
N TYR A 225 -22.49 -9.77 -11.70
CA TYR A 225 -23.43 -10.37 -10.75
C TYR A 225 -23.82 -11.81 -11.12
N ASP A 226 -23.52 -12.24 -12.35
CA ASP A 226 -23.82 -13.59 -12.85
C ASP A 226 -22.52 -14.41 -13.07
N LEU A 227 -22.69 -15.68 -13.44
CA LEU A 227 -21.61 -16.57 -13.82
C LEU A 227 -20.91 -16.07 -15.09
N LEU A 228 -19.59 -15.92 -14.99
CA LEU A 228 -18.76 -15.71 -16.16
C LEU A 228 -18.91 -16.88 -17.14
N ASN A 229 -18.96 -16.57 -18.43
CA ASN A 229 -19.01 -17.59 -19.48
C ASN A 229 -17.67 -18.36 -19.59
N SER A 230 -17.60 -19.36 -20.47
CA SER A 230 -16.39 -20.18 -20.66
C SER A 230 -15.15 -19.41 -21.15
N VAL A 231 -15.28 -18.14 -21.50
CA VAL A 231 -14.21 -17.22 -21.93
C VAL A 231 -13.91 -16.17 -20.85
N GLY A 232 -14.48 -16.30 -19.65
CA GLY A 232 -14.24 -15.37 -18.53
C GLY A 232 -14.87 -13.99 -18.73
N GLN A 233 -15.94 -13.88 -19.52
CA GLN A 233 -16.66 -12.62 -19.74
C GLN A 233 -18.04 -12.67 -19.08
N CYS A 234 -18.50 -11.52 -18.58
CA CYS A 234 -19.85 -11.37 -18.06
C CYS A 234 -20.89 -11.47 -19.20
N PRO A 235 -22.01 -12.17 -19.00
CA PRO A 235 -23.12 -12.16 -19.95
C PRO A 235 -23.60 -10.72 -20.21
N PHE A 236 -23.80 -10.37 -21.47
CA PHE A 236 -24.32 -9.05 -21.89
C PHE A 236 -23.50 -7.83 -21.45
N ASP A 237 -22.18 -7.98 -21.29
CA ASP A 237 -21.27 -6.87 -21.00
C ASP A 237 -21.41 -5.72 -22.04
N PRO A 238 -21.87 -4.52 -21.65
CA PRO A 238 -22.11 -3.41 -22.55
C PRO A 238 -20.83 -2.61 -22.84
N VAL A 239 -20.82 -1.90 -23.98
CA VAL A 239 -19.78 -0.90 -24.32
C VAL A 239 -19.95 0.42 -23.56
N GLU A 240 -21.11 0.65 -22.98
CA GLU A 240 -21.43 1.81 -22.14
C GLU A 240 -21.16 1.51 -20.66
N PRO A 241 -21.18 2.51 -19.76
CA PRO A 241 -21.17 2.27 -18.31
C PRO A 241 -22.29 1.33 -17.87
N CYS A 242 -22.00 0.44 -16.93
CA CYS A 242 -23.00 -0.46 -16.36
C CYS A 242 -24.11 0.34 -15.66
N ASN A 243 -25.36 0.10 -16.00
CA ASN A 243 -26.51 0.74 -15.36
C ASN A 243 -27.10 -0.13 -14.25
N ALA A 244 -27.87 0.48 -13.36
CA ALA A 244 -28.58 -0.24 -12.32
C ALA A 244 -29.52 -1.31 -12.93
N GLY A 245 -29.33 -2.57 -12.54
CA GLY A 245 -30.08 -3.72 -13.06
C GLY A 245 -29.40 -4.49 -14.20
N ASP A 246 -28.25 -4.02 -14.70
CA ASP A 246 -27.41 -4.79 -15.61
C ASP A 246 -26.70 -5.96 -14.89
N TYR A 247 -26.28 -6.98 -15.65
CA TYR A 247 -25.49 -8.10 -15.12
C TYR A 247 -24.06 -7.68 -14.71
N CYS A 248 -23.63 -6.47 -15.10
CA CYS A 248 -22.33 -5.92 -14.77
C CYS A 248 -22.44 -4.76 -13.79
N VAL A 249 -21.35 -4.49 -13.08
CA VAL A 249 -21.20 -3.35 -12.16
C VAL A 249 -19.79 -2.78 -12.30
N GLU A 250 -19.66 -1.47 -12.24
CA GLU A 250 -18.34 -0.83 -12.22
C GLU A 250 -17.65 -1.11 -10.88
N ILE A 251 -16.33 -1.28 -10.87
CA ILE A 251 -15.60 -1.66 -9.64
C ILE A 251 -15.84 -0.67 -8.49
N GLU A 252 -16.08 0.60 -8.81
CA GLU A 252 -16.32 1.68 -7.84
C GLU A 252 -17.75 1.71 -7.31
N ASP A 253 -18.69 1.11 -8.05
CA ASP A 253 -20.12 1.06 -7.71
C ASP A 253 -20.48 -0.23 -6.94
N ILE A 254 -19.55 -1.17 -6.80
CA ILE A 254 -19.69 -2.37 -5.97
C ILE A 254 -19.97 -1.95 -4.52
N LYS A 255 -20.95 -2.61 -3.88
CA LYS A 255 -21.28 -2.35 -2.47
C LYS A 255 -20.34 -3.13 -1.55
N TYR A 256 -19.20 -2.55 -1.25
CA TYR A 256 -18.24 -3.15 -0.32
C TYR A 256 -18.77 -3.18 1.11
N LEU A 257 -18.39 -4.21 1.88
CA LEU A 257 -18.64 -4.27 3.32
C LEU A 257 -18.03 -3.06 4.03
N TRP A 258 -16.83 -2.67 3.62
CA TRP A 258 -16.21 -1.41 3.98
C TRP A 258 -15.12 -1.05 2.97
N SER A 259 -14.76 0.24 2.92
CA SER A 259 -13.65 0.77 2.15
C SER A 259 -12.78 1.68 3.03
N ALA A 260 -11.47 1.41 3.05
CA ALA A 260 -10.52 2.18 3.85
C ALA A 260 -10.44 3.65 3.38
N ASN A 261 -10.41 3.88 2.07
CA ASN A 261 -10.42 5.24 1.54
C ASN A 261 -11.73 5.98 1.85
N GLU A 262 -12.87 5.28 1.84
CA GLU A 262 -14.15 5.89 2.21
C GLU A 262 -14.17 6.35 3.67
N GLN A 263 -13.63 5.55 4.59
CA GLN A 263 -13.51 5.92 6.01
C GLN A 263 -12.51 7.07 6.21
N LEU A 264 -11.35 7.02 5.55
CA LEU A 264 -10.36 8.10 5.60
C LEU A 264 -10.92 9.42 5.08
N ARG A 265 -11.70 9.40 4.01
CA ARG A 265 -12.35 10.58 3.43
C ARG A 265 -13.41 11.16 4.35
N LYS A 266 -14.23 10.31 4.99
CA LYS A 266 -15.28 10.72 5.95
C LYS A 266 -14.71 11.28 7.27
N MET A 267 -13.39 11.25 7.47
CA MET A 267 -12.77 11.77 8.67
C MET A 267 -12.85 13.30 8.71
N ASP A 268 -13.59 13.81 9.70
CA ASP A 268 -13.84 15.25 9.93
C ASP A 268 -12.56 16.07 10.11
N ASP A 269 -11.55 15.47 10.77
CA ASP A 269 -10.29 16.13 11.10
C ASP A 269 -9.09 15.21 10.79
N PRO A 270 -8.42 15.41 9.65
CA PRO A 270 -7.30 14.57 9.22
C PRO A 270 -6.11 14.63 10.18
N SER A 271 -5.95 15.71 10.98
CA SER A 271 -4.83 15.79 11.91
C SER A 271 -4.94 14.83 13.09
N LYS A 272 -6.07 14.13 13.23
CA LYS A 272 -6.24 13.05 14.20
C LYS A 272 -5.76 11.69 13.69
N ARG A 273 -5.29 11.59 12.44
CA ARG A 273 -4.69 10.34 11.93
C ARG A 273 -3.45 10.02 12.74
N ARG A 274 -3.39 8.81 13.28
CA ARG A 274 -2.28 8.34 14.13
C ARG A 274 -1.15 7.82 13.25
N ILE A 275 -0.43 8.75 12.62
CA ILE A 275 0.75 8.44 11.82
C ILE A 275 1.97 8.61 12.72
N PHE A 276 2.70 7.53 13.00
CA PHE A 276 3.87 7.57 13.88
C PHE A 276 5.11 7.06 13.16
N THR A 277 6.26 7.45 13.68
CA THR A 277 7.57 7.07 13.15
C THR A 277 8.57 6.94 14.29
N TRP A 278 9.71 6.31 14.00
CA TRP A 278 10.86 6.28 14.88
C TRP A 278 11.99 7.10 14.26
N ASN A 279 12.75 7.85 15.07
CA ASN A 279 13.96 8.53 14.65
C ASN A 279 15.04 8.36 15.74
N ASP A 280 16.21 7.87 15.31
CA ASP A 280 17.34 7.50 16.17
C ASP A 280 18.10 8.74 16.70
N PHE A 281 17.57 9.40 17.73
CA PHE A 281 18.10 10.66 18.30
C PHE A 281 19.48 10.53 18.91
N ASN A 282 19.81 9.35 19.42
CA ASN A 282 21.12 9.07 20.00
C ASN A 282 22.10 8.36 19.02
N ASN A 283 21.65 8.09 17.79
CA ASN A 283 22.40 7.44 16.70
C ASN A 283 22.95 6.05 17.05
N ASN A 284 22.32 5.34 17.99
CA ASN A 284 22.78 4.03 18.46
C ASN A 284 22.18 2.87 17.63
N GLY A 285 21.16 3.13 16.80
CA GLY A 285 20.46 2.17 15.96
C GLY A 285 19.49 1.24 16.69
N ILE A 286 19.17 1.54 17.95
CA ILE A 286 18.36 0.75 18.88
C ILE A 286 17.05 1.50 19.11
N VAL A 287 15.93 0.78 19.05
CA VAL A 287 14.65 1.33 19.49
C VAL A 287 14.53 1.13 21.01
N ASP A 288 14.59 2.22 21.78
CA ASP A 288 14.70 2.17 23.24
C ASP A 288 13.35 1.85 23.92
N ASP A 289 12.26 2.52 23.55
CA ASP A 289 10.89 2.20 23.93
C ASP A 289 9.98 2.34 22.70
N GLY A 290 9.39 1.22 22.24
CA GLY A 290 8.79 1.15 20.90
C GLY A 290 7.39 1.73 20.77
N GLY A 291 6.79 2.24 21.85
CA GLY A 291 5.39 2.68 21.85
C GLY A 291 5.11 3.83 20.88
N LEU A 292 3.83 4.11 20.60
CA LEU A 292 3.43 5.22 19.72
C LEU A 292 3.99 6.60 20.12
N VAL A 293 4.16 6.78 21.42
CA VAL A 293 4.94 7.86 22.03
C VAL A 293 5.76 7.21 23.12
N ASP A 294 7.05 7.38 23.07
CA ASP A 294 7.97 6.78 24.03
C ASP A 294 8.51 7.80 25.03
N SER A 295 9.18 7.32 26.08
CA SER A 295 9.72 8.20 27.13
C SER A 295 10.94 9.00 26.71
N ASP A 296 11.67 8.53 25.70
CA ASP A 296 12.93 9.10 25.24
C ASP A 296 12.74 10.07 24.04
N GLY A 297 11.52 10.12 23.50
CA GLY A 297 11.09 10.96 22.39
C GLY A 297 11.35 10.38 21.00
N GLU A 298 12.04 9.24 20.86
CA GLU A 298 12.50 8.71 19.56
C GLU A 298 11.36 8.14 18.72
N THR A 299 10.32 7.60 19.34
CA THR A 299 9.09 7.19 18.69
C THR A 299 7.99 8.21 18.99
N PHE A 300 7.41 8.78 17.93
CA PHE A 300 6.45 9.85 18.07
C PHE A 300 5.43 9.91 16.93
N VAL A 301 4.25 10.46 17.24
CA VAL A 301 3.21 10.78 16.26
C VAL A 301 3.56 12.07 15.52
N LEU A 302 3.37 12.08 14.19
CA LEU A 302 3.47 13.26 13.34
C LEU A 302 2.20 14.10 13.48
N GLU A 303 2.34 15.25 14.12
CA GLU A 303 1.25 16.18 14.41
C GLU A 303 1.63 17.57 13.89
N THR A 304 0.66 18.26 13.29
CA THR A 304 0.85 19.65 12.86
C THR A 304 1.04 20.55 14.08
N GLY A 305 2.01 21.46 14.03
CA GLY A 305 2.36 22.37 15.12
C GLY A 305 3.19 21.71 16.23
N LYS A 306 3.71 20.49 15.99
CA LYS A 306 4.65 19.83 16.89
C LYS A 306 5.93 20.65 16.97
N ASP A 307 6.38 20.99 18.19
CA ASP A 307 7.58 21.80 18.39
C ASP A 307 8.84 20.97 18.05
N TRP A 308 9.31 21.12 16.82
CA TRP A 308 10.50 20.40 16.36
C TRP A 308 11.77 20.90 17.04
N ALA A 309 11.79 22.11 17.59
CA ALA A 309 12.92 22.59 18.38
C ALA A 309 13.02 21.88 19.72
N ASP A 310 11.90 21.48 20.33
CA ASP A 310 11.88 20.62 21.53
C ASP A 310 12.36 19.19 21.21
N ILE A 311 11.89 18.61 20.10
CA ILE A 311 12.38 17.29 19.64
C ILE A 311 13.89 17.31 19.40
N ASN A 312 14.38 18.35 18.73
CA ASN A 312 15.80 18.51 18.44
C ASN A 312 16.66 18.72 19.71
N GLN A 313 16.07 19.08 20.85
CA GLN A 313 16.80 19.15 22.13
C GLN A 313 17.09 17.76 22.71
N ASN A 314 16.33 16.73 22.32
CA ASN A 314 16.54 15.35 22.77
C ASN A 314 17.66 14.64 21.98
N LEU A 315 18.25 15.29 20.98
CA LEU A 315 19.39 14.77 20.23
C LEU A 315 20.61 14.60 21.15
N VAL A 316 21.07 13.36 21.29
CA VAL A 316 22.15 13.02 22.23
C VAL A 316 23.53 13.05 21.57
N SER A 317 23.60 12.87 20.25
CA SER A 317 24.88 12.81 19.52
C SER A 317 25.20 14.12 18.79
N GLY A 318 26.39 14.67 19.02
CA GLY A 318 26.94 15.80 18.25
C GLY A 318 27.36 15.43 16.82
N ASP A 319 27.21 14.16 16.43
CA ASP A 319 27.61 13.59 15.14
C ASP A 319 26.42 13.38 14.18
N ARG A 320 25.30 14.09 14.41
CA ARG A 320 24.14 14.10 13.50
C ARG A 320 23.51 15.49 13.40
N GLY A 321 22.77 15.70 12.31
CA GLY A 321 21.94 16.90 12.13
C GLY A 321 20.61 16.86 12.90
N PRO A 322 19.86 17.97 12.89
CA PRO A 322 18.47 18.05 13.34
C PRO A 322 17.59 16.93 12.75
N ALA A 323 16.57 16.49 13.49
CA ALA A 323 15.61 15.49 13.00
C ALA A 323 14.77 16.03 11.83
N THR A 324 14.56 17.34 11.74
CA THR A 324 13.83 17.98 10.62
C THR A 324 14.53 17.77 9.28
N ASP A 325 15.86 17.78 9.26
CA ASP A 325 16.66 17.63 8.04
C ASP A 325 16.55 16.21 7.45
N ASP A 326 16.16 15.23 8.29
CA ASP A 326 15.87 13.86 7.85
C ASP A 326 14.55 13.82 7.02
N PHE A 327 13.73 14.88 7.01
CA PHE A 327 12.48 14.98 6.23
C PHE A 327 12.54 16.06 5.13
N VAL A 328 12.91 17.29 5.50
CA VAL A 328 12.88 18.48 4.64
C VAL A 328 14.11 19.33 4.96
N THR A 329 14.88 19.71 3.94
CA THR A 329 16.07 20.56 4.11
C THR A 329 15.78 22.00 3.71
N SER A 330 16.72 22.91 3.98
CA SER A 330 16.59 24.34 3.65
C SER A 330 16.43 24.62 2.16
N ASP A 331 16.91 23.74 1.28
CA ASP A 331 16.70 23.81 -0.16
C ASP A 331 15.27 23.46 -0.57
N ASP A 332 14.55 22.68 0.26
CA ASP A 332 13.19 22.22 -0.02
C ASP A 332 12.11 23.19 0.48
N TYR A 333 12.41 24.12 1.40
CA TYR A 333 11.40 25.02 2.00
C TYR A 333 10.60 25.76 0.94
N GLY A 334 11.27 26.22 -0.12
CA GLY A 334 10.64 26.92 -1.23
C GLY A 334 9.67 26.07 -2.05
N THR A 335 9.59 24.76 -1.84
CA THR A 335 8.59 23.87 -2.46
C THR A 335 7.29 23.87 -1.67
N PHE A 336 7.37 23.97 -0.34
CA PHE A 336 6.23 23.88 0.56
C PHE A 336 5.64 25.24 0.92
N ILE A 337 6.51 26.24 1.12
CA ILE A 337 6.13 27.54 1.66
C ILE A 337 6.64 28.69 0.79
N GLY A 338 5.93 29.81 0.87
CA GLY A 338 6.35 31.10 0.33
C GLY A 338 7.54 31.67 1.09
N TYR A 339 8.32 32.53 0.43
CA TYR A 339 9.49 33.14 1.07
C TYR A 339 9.14 34.45 1.77
N ASN A 340 9.33 34.50 3.09
CA ASN A 340 9.26 35.71 3.89
C ASN A 340 10.63 36.07 4.49
N ALA A 341 11.22 37.18 4.04
CA ALA A 341 12.52 37.64 4.51
C ALA A 341 12.55 38.06 6.00
N ALA A 342 11.39 38.31 6.61
CA ALA A 342 11.29 38.65 8.03
C ALA A 342 11.23 37.41 8.95
N GLN A 343 10.95 36.23 8.39
CA GLN A 343 10.82 34.97 9.13
C GLN A 343 12.20 34.39 9.42
N ALA A 344 12.39 33.82 10.60
CA ALA A 344 13.63 33.14 10.96
C ALA A 344 13.76 31.78 10.23
N GLU A 345 14.93 31.15 10.28
CA GLU A 345 15.16 29.88 9.54
C GLU A 345 14.50 28.67 10.20
N ASP A 346 14.55 28.62 11.52
CA ASP A 346 13.83 27.69 12.38
C ASP A 346 12.31 27.80 12.21
N GLU A 347 11.78 29.02 12.11
CA GLU A 347 10.37 29.24 11.80
C GLU A 347 9.99 28.70 10.40
N ARG A 348 10.87 28.88 9.39
CA ARG A 348 10.62 28.32 8.05
C ARG A 348 10.69 26.79 8.03
N ALA A 349 11.60 26.20 8.80
CA ALA A 349 11.72 24.75 8.95
C ALA A 349 10.44 24.16 9.55
N GLN A 350 9.95 24.75 10.65
CA GLN A 350 8.69 24.38 11.30
C GLN A 350 7.52 24.47 10.30
N ASP A 351 7.40 25.59 9.61
CA ASP A 351 6.35 25.84 8.64
C ASP A 351 6.37 24.83 7.48
N ALA A 352 7.55 24.51 6.92
CA ALA A 352 7.69 23.51 5.87
C ALA A 352 7.38 22.08 6.36
N MET A 353 7.80 21.74 7.58
CA MET A 353 7.48 20.46 8.22
C MET A 353 5.97 20.31 8.44
N ASP A 354 5.32 21.35 8.95
CA ASP A 354 3.88 21.34 9.16
C ASP A 354 3.14 21.16 7.83
N ALA A 355 3.63 21.75 6.73
CA ALA A 355 3.01 21.60 5.40
C ALA A 355 3.14 20.15 4.89
N LEU A 356 4.32 19.53 5.07
CA LEU A 356 4.53 18.12 4.76
C LEU A 356 3.63 17.21 5.60
N ILE A 357 3.55 17.44 6.91
CA ILE A 357 2.72 16.63 7.82
C ILE A 357 1.24 16.76 7.48
N GLU A 358 0.75 17.96 7.21
CA GLU A 358 -0.63 18.19 6.78
C GLU A 358 -0.94 17.44 5.48
N TRP A 359 -0.01 17.46 4.52
CA TRP A 359 -0.15 16.68 3.29
C TRP A 359 -0.16 15.17 3.59
N LEU A 360 0.76 14.64 4.40
CA LEU A 360 0.78 13.22 4.77
C LEU A 360 -0.49 12.79 5.49
N GLN A 361 -1.03 13.63 6.36
CA GLN A 361 -2.29 13.41 7.08
C GLN A 361 -3.51 13.43 6.14
N GLY A 362 -3.40 13.98 4.93
CA GLY A 362 -4.50 13.96 3.97
C GLY A 362 -5.20 15.30 3.77
N LYS A 363 -4.63 16.41 4.28
CA LYS A 363 -5.07 17.77 3.89
C LYS A 363 -4.46 18.13 2.55
N ASP A 364 -5.19 18.89 1.74
CA ASP A 364 -4.73 19.39 0.45
C ASP A 364 -4.58 20.92 0.51
N SER A 365 -3.37 21.42 0.23
CA SER A 365 -3.10 22.85 0.16
C SER A 365 -3.25 23.30 -1.29
N LEU A 366 -4.44 23.78 -1.63
CA LEU A 366 -4.85 24.11 -3.00
C LEU A 366 -4.69 25.58 -3.33
N VAL A 367 -4.58 26.42 -2.30
CA VAL A 367 -4.47 27.87 -2.44
C VAL A 367 -3.00 28.22 -2.32
N ASP A 368 -2.45 28.83 -3.37
CA ASP A 368 -1.10 29.39 -3.34
C ASP A 368 -1.16 30.80 -2.71
N GLU A 369 -0.74 30.87 -1.44
CA GLU A 369 -0.69 32.09 -0.64
C GLU A 369 0.68 32.78 -0.73
N SER A 370 1.63 32.21 -1.48
CA SER A 370 3.04 32.65 -1.52
C SER A 370 3.26 34.07 -2.06
N SER A 371 2.24 34.68 -2.67
CA SER A 371 2.29 36.02 -3.27
C SER A 371 1.43 37.09 -2.57
N ASP A 372 0.55 36.70 -1.64
CA ASP A 372 -0.30 37.64 -0.91
C ASP A 372 0.22 37.82 0.53
N MET A 373 0.39 39.07 0.97
CA MET A 373 0.82 39.34 2.34
C MET A 373 -0.35 39.09 3.28
N LEU A 374 -0.49 37.85 3.80
CA LEU A 374 -1.37 37.48 4.92
C LEU A 374 -2.73 38.21 4.87
N SER A 375 -3.40 38.18 3.71
CA SER A 375 -4.66 38.88 3.47
C SER A 375 -5.81 37.88 3.38
N GLU A 376 -6.93 38.24 4.00
CA GLU A 376 -8.11 37.40 4.26
C GLU A 376 -8.57 36.63 3.00
N GLY A 377 -8.39 35.31 3.01
CA GLY A 377 -8.76 34.44 1.88
C GLY A 377 -8.04 33.07 1.84
N GLY A 378 -7.02 32.88 2.67
CA GLY A 378 -6.28 31.64 2.83
C GLY A 378 -6.91 30.60 3.77
N ASN A 379 -6.21 29.50 4.03
CA ASN A 379 -6.64 28.44 4.99
C ASN A 379 -6.56 28.89 6.48
N GLU A 380 -6.22 30.16 6.72
CA GLU A 380 -6.11 30.83 8.03
C GLU A 380 -5.11 30.17 9.01
N ASN A 381 -4.19 29.33 8.52
CA ASN A 381 -3.18 28.68 9.37
C ASN A 381 -2.03 29.63 9.79
N GLY A 382 -1.96 30.83 9.21
CA GLY A 382 -0.95 31.85 9.52
C GLY A 382 0.41 31.67 8.83
N ARG A 383 0.51 30.74 7.86
CA ARG A 383 1.71 30.44 7.06
C ARG A 383 1.52 30.88 5.62
N LEU A 384 2.62 31.23 4.93
CA LEU A 384 2.58 31.43 3.47
C LEU A 384 2.69 30.08 2.78
N ASP A 385 1.57 29.47 2.39
CA ASP A 385 1.55 28.17 1.74
C ASP A 385 1.77 28.25 0.22
N LYS A 386 2.42 27.23 -0.34
CA LYS A 386 2.38 26.96 -1.78
C LYS A 386 1.38 25.85 -2.08
N SER A 387 0.87 25.86 -3.31
CA SER A 387 0.08 24.74 -3.82
C SER A 387 0.94 23.48 -3.93
N LEU A 388 0.51 22.41 -3.28
CA LEU A 388 1.12 21.09 -3.34
C LEU A 388 0.34 20.18 -4.31
N ARG A 389 0.87 18.98 -4.54
CA ARG A 389 0.21 17.96 -5.36
C ARG A 389 -1.20 17.69 -4.84
N SER A 390 -2.18 17.96 -5.69
CA SER A 390 -3.59 17.76 -5.32
C SER A 390 -4.00 16.29 -5.31
N ARG A 391 -4.88 15.95 -4.36
CA ARG A 391 -5.60 14.67 -4.27
C ARG A 391 -7.12 14.87 -4.28
N GLN A 392 -7.61 16.05 -4.66
CA GLN A 392 -9.04 16.32 -4.72
C GLN A 392 -9.73 15.44 -5.75
N TYR A 393 -10.85 14.86 -5.31
CA TYR A 393 -11.68 13.98 -6.12
C TYR A 393 -13.17 14.30 -5.90
N ARG A 394 -13.92 14.34 -6.99
CA ARG A 394 -15.38 14.51 -6.98
C ARG A 394 -16.05 13.16 -6.82
N PHE A 395 -16.63 12.96 -5.64
CA PHE A 395 -17.44 11.80 -5.36
C PHE A 395 -18.91 12.09 -5.69
N VAL A 396 -19.55 11.14 -6.35
CA VAL A 396 -20.93 11.25 -6.81
C VAL A 396 -21.74 10.10 -6.23
N GLU A 397 -22.73 10.43 -5.42
CA GLU A 397 -23.69 9.46 -4.90
C GLU A 397 -24.89 9.39 -5.85
N LYS A 398 -25.29 8.18 -6.25
CA LYS A 398 -26.44 7.94 -7.13
C LYS A 398 -27.53 7.13 -6.40
N ASP A 399 -28.79 7.40 -6.72
CA ASP A 399 -29.92 6.59 -6.26
C ASP A 399 -30.00 5.24 -7.02
N ALA A 400 -30.92 4.37 -6.60
CA ALA A 400 -31.18 3.08 -7.26
C ALA A 400 -31.65 3.21 -8.72
N ALA A 401 -32.09 4.40 -9.16
CA ALA A 401 -32.45 4.71 -10.54
C ALA A 401 -31.29 5.35 -11.34
N GLY A 402 -30.10 5.47 -10.73
CA GLY A 402 -28.91 6.04 -11.35
C GLY A 402 -28.85 7.57 -11.37
N ASN A 403 -29.79 8.27 -10.74
CA ASN A 403 -29.76 9.74 -10.67
C ASN A 403 -28.77 10.19 -9.61
N VAL A 404 -28.03 11.27 -9.88
CA VAL A 404 -27.13 11.89 -8.91
C VAL A 404 -27.94 12.51 -7.77
N VAL A 405 -27.68 12.07 -6.53
CA VAL A 405 -28.32 12.53 -5.30
C VAL A 405 -27.41 13.50 -4.54
N LYS A 406 -26.10 13.22 -4.51
CA LYS A 406 -25.10 14.03 -3.81
C LYS A 406 -23.82 14.13 -4.64
N THR A 407 -23.15 15.27 -4.54
CA THR A 407 -21.81 15.47 -5.08
C THR A 407 -20.96 16.12 -4.00
N GLU A 408 -19.75 15.59 -3.79
CA GLU A 408 -18.84 16.02 -2.74
C GLU A 408 -17.41 16.02 -3.27
N ASP A 409 -16.76 17.17 -3.21
CA ASP A 409 -15.37 17.35 -3.62
C ASP A 409 -14.49 17.29 -2.36
N THR A 410 -13.68 16.23 -2.23
CA THR A 410 -12.85 15.97 -1.04
C THR A 410 -11.64 15.12 -1.43
N GLU A 411 -10.67 14.96 -0.52
CA GLU A 411 -9.38 14.35 -0.81
C GLU A 411 -9.46 12.82 -0.87
N TRP A 412 -8.78 12.24 -1.85
CA TRP A 412 -8.42 10.82 -1.86
C TRP A 412 -7.14 10.62 -1.06
N ARG A 413 -7.26 10.11 0.17
CA ARG A 413 -6.16 10.14 1.15
C ARG A 413 -5.23 8.93 1.10
N LEU A 414 -5.69 7.79 0.59
CA LEU A 414 -4.90 6.56 0.55
C LEU A 414 -4.06 6.46 -0.72
N GLY A 415 -2.76 6.22 -0.56
CA GLY A 415 -1.84 5.97 -1.68
C GLY A 415 -2.08 4.62 -2.36
N ASP A 416 -1.44 4.43 -3.51
CA ASP A 416 -1.50 3.18 -4.25
C ASP A 416 -0.85 2.01 -3.50
N VAL A 417 -1.45 0.83 -3.68
CA VAL A 417 -0.97 -0.44 -3.14
C VAL A 417 -0.72 -1.36 -4.34
N ILE A 418 0.54 -1.45 -4.79
CA ILE A 418 0.89 -2.16 -6.04
C ILE A 418 1.35 -3.59 -5.77
N HIS A 419 2.31 -3.79 -4.88
CA HIS A 419 2.83 -5.14 -4.60
C HIS A 419 2.64 -5.58 -3.16
N SER A 420 2.35 -4.65 -2.24
CA SER A 420 2.05 -5.01 -0.87
C SER A 420 0.68 -5.68 -0.84
N SER A 421 0.64 -7.02 -0.78
CA SER A 421 -0.61 -7.73 -0.53
C SER A 421 -1.08 -7.41 0.89
N PRO A 422 -2.37 -7.06 1.09
CA PRO A 422 -2.88 -6.88 2.45
C PRO A 422 -2.74 -8.19 3.23
N ILE A 423 -2.27 -8.13 4.47
CA ILE A 423 -2.24 -9.30 5.35
C ILE A 423 -3.09 -9.03 6.56
N THR A 424 -3.75 -10.06 7.03
CA THR A 424 -4.79 -9.92 8.04
C THR A 424 -4.48 -10.73 9.27
N VAL A 425 -4.70 -10.14 10.43
CA VAL A 425 -4.37 -10.74 11.71
C VAL A 425 -5.62 -10.74 12.59
N SER A 426 -6.09 -11.93 12.94
CA SER A 426 -7.22 -12.16 13.86
C SER A 426 -6.77 -13.07 15.00
N LYS A 427 -7.41 -14.20 15.29
CA LYS A 427 -6.94 -15.14 16.34
C LYS A 427 -5.57 -15.75 15.99
N PRO A 428 -4.71 -16.07 16.98
CA PRO A 428 -3.43 -16.76 16.74
C PRO A 428 -3.62 -18.06 15.93
N ALA A 429 -2.84 -18.24 14.87
CA ALA A 429 -3.07 -19.27 13.85
C ALA A 429 -2.06 -20.44 13.86
N GLU A 430 -0.88 -20.24 14.45
CA GLU A 430 0.27 -21.15 14.32
C GLU A 430 0.14 -22.48 15.09
N ASN A 431 -0.80 -22.56 16.04
CA ASN A 431 -1.11 -23.79 16.79
C ASN A 431 0.12 -24.48 17.44
N PHE A 432 1.12 -23.70 17.92
CA PHE A 432 2.34 -24.24 18.55
C PHE A 432 2.05 -25.22 19.70
N HIS A 433 0.96 -25.00 20.43
CA HIS A 433 0.48 -25.89 21.49
C HIS A 433 0.10 -27.31 21.04
N LEU A 434 -0.28 -27.48 19.77
CA LEU A 434 -0.60 -28.80 19.18
C LEU A 434 0.61 -29.41 18.48
N ILE A 435 1.28 -28.64 17.63
CA ILE A 435 2.37 -29.12 16.77
C ILE A 435 3.63 -29.41 17.60
N TYR A 436 4.00 -28.47 18.47
CA TYR A 436 5.24 -28.52 19.25
C TYR A 436 5.02 -28.88 20.72
N ARG A 437 3.74 -29.07 21.11
CA ARG A 437 3.30 -29.38 22.49
C ARG A 437 3.77 -28.36 23.50
N ASP A 438 3.79 -27.09 23.11
CA ASP A 438 4.12 -26.00 24.01
C ASP A 438 2.88 -25.56 24.80
N PRO A 439 2.81 -25.85 26.12
CA PRO A 439 1.63 -25.49 26.91
C PRO A 439 1.47 -23.97 27.07
N THR A 440 2.54 -23.18 26.96
CA THR A 440 2.52 -21.73 27.19
C THR A 440 1.77 -21.00 26.07
N TYR A 441 1.89 -21.47 24.83
CA TYR A 441 1.16 -20.90 23.69
C TYR A 441 -0.37 -21.06 23.82
N ASN A 442 -0.85 -22.05 24.59
CA ASN A 442 -2.29 -22.18 24.85
C ASN A 442 -2.85 -20.99 25.65
N GLU A 443 -2.04 -20.37 26.50
CA GLU A 443 -2.44 -19.19 27.27
C GLU A 443 -2.55 -17.96 26.35
N PHE A 444 -1.60 -17.82 25.42
CA PHE A 444 -1.64 -16.83 24.35
C PHE A 444 -2.87 -16.96 23.45
N VAL A 445 -3.16 -18.18 22.97
CA VAL A 445 -4.37 -18.46 22.16
C VAL A 445 -5.64 -18.12 22.94
N LYS A 446 -5.72 -18.44 24.24
CA LYS A 446 -6.89 -18.11 25.06
C LYS A 446 -7.08 -16.61 25.19
N LYS A 447 -6.01 -15.88 25.51
CA LYS A 447 -6.03 -14.42 25.66
C LYS A 447 -6.47 -13.72 24.38
N TRP A 448 -5.90 -14.10 23.24
CA TRP A 448 -6.14 -13.46 21.94
C TRP A 448 -7.14 -14.20 21.04
N SER A 449 -7.98 -15.08 21.62
CA SER A 449 -9.03 -15.80 20.89
C SER A 449 -10.08 -14.87 20.29
N GLY A 450 -10.42 -13.78 21.00
CA GLY A 450 -11.30 -12.70 20.56
C GLY A 450 -10.56 -11.47 20.04
N ARG A 451 -9.32 -11.61 19.54
CA ARG A 451 -8.53 -10.48 19.03
C ARG A 451 -9.26 -9.79 17.86
N ARG A 452 -9.30 -8.46 17.92
CA ARG A 452 -9.78 -7.61 16.81
C ARG A 452 -9.06 -7.97 15.52
N THR A 453 -9.81 -8.14 14.44
CA THR A 453 -9.24 -8.40 13.12
C THR A 453 -8.72 -7.10 12.52
N VAL A 454 -7.45 -7.07 12.15
CA VAL A 454 -6.82 -5.91 11.51
C VAL A 454 -6.15 -6.34 10.21
N VAL A 455 -6.27 -5.48 9.20
CA VAL A 455 -5.63 -5.61 7.88
C VAL A 455 -4.42 -4.69 7.84
N TYR A 456 -3.25 -5.23 7.56
CA TYR A 456 -2.00 -4.53 7.42
C TYR A 456 -1.53 -4.54 5.97
N PHE A 457 -1.12 -3.40 5.43
CA PHE A 457 -0.58 -3.31 4.07
C PHE A 457 0.36 -2.12 3.96
N GLY A 458 1.36 -2.26 3.11
CA GLY A 458 2.23 -1.16 2.71
C GLY A 458 1.60 -0.32 1.61
N GLY A 459 1.68 1.00 1.75
CA GLY A 459 1.30 1.97 0.75
C GLY A 459 2.52 2.67 0.16
N ASN A 460 2.43 3.02 -1.13
CA ASN A 460 3.41 3.88 -1.79
C ASN A 460 3.22 5.37 -1.47
N ASP A 461 2.36 5.69 -0.50
CA ASP A 461 2.31 6.98 0.22
C ASP A 461 3.31 7.05 1.38
N GLY A 462 4.21 6.07 1.51
CA GLY A 462 5.29 6.10 2.49
C GLY A 462 5.03 5.29 3.76
N MET A 463 3.84 4.70 3.88
CA MET A 463 3.33 4.20 5.15
C MET A 463 3.00 2.70 5.13
N LEU A 464 3.16 2.04 6.28
CA LEU A 464 2.40 0.83 6.59
C LEU A 464 1.08 1.23 7.25
N HIS A 465 -0.04 0.79 6.72
CA HIS A 465 -1.37 1.08 7.26
C HIS A 465 -1.90 -0.10 8.08
N ALA A 466 -2.61 0.19 9.16
CA ALA A 466 -3.37 -0.77 9.94
C ALA A 466 -4.85 -0.40 9.92
N VAL A 467 -5.68 -1.20 9.26
CA VAL A 467 -7.11 -0.94 9.07
C VAL A 467 -7.96 -1.94 9.86
N ASN A 468 -8.90 -1.41 10.64
CA ASN A 468 -9.82 -2.21 11.44
C ASN A 468 -10.81 -2.98 10.56
N SER A 469 -10.84 -4.31 10.68
CA SER A 469 -11.88 -5.15 10.09
C SER A 469 -12.91 -5.66 11.11
N GLY A 470 -12.80 -5.23 12.37
CA GLY A 470 -13.77 -5.59 13.42
C GLY A 470 -13.64 -7.02 13.94
N PHE A 471 -14.77 -7.57 14.39
CA PHE A 471 -14.90 -8.88 15.02
C PHE A 471 -15.93 -9.71 14.27
N TYR A 472 -15.54 -10.89 13.78
CA TYR A 472 -16.43 -11.77 13.04
C TYR A 472 -17.14 -12.77 13.96
N SER A 473 -18.47 -12.84 13.88
CA SER A 473 -19.29 -13.87 14.53
C SER A 473 -19.66 -14.97 13.52
N ASP A 474 -19.21 -16.20 13.77
CA ASP A 474 -19.60 -17.37 12.96
C ASP A 474 -21.11 -17.68 13.10
N GLU A 475 -21.71 -17.37 14.27
CA GLU A 475 -23.12 -17.66 14.57
C GLU A 475 -24.05 -16.70 13.82
N ASP A 476 -23.71 -15.41 13.79
CA ASP A 476 -24.51 -14.38 13.13
C ASP A 476 -24.11 -14.15 11.66
N ARG A 477 -22.98 -14.72 11.23
CA ARG A 477 -22.34 -14.49 9.92
C ARG A 477 -22.13 -12.99 9.66
N GLN A 478 -21.77 -12.24 10.69
CA GLN A 478 -21.75 -10.78 10.71
C GLN A 478 -20.41 -10.24 11.24
N PHE A 479 -19.98 -9.08 10.72
CA PHE A 479 -18.90 -8.30 11.30
C PHE A 479 -19.42 -7.25 12.27
N PHE A 480 -18.82 -7.20 13.45
CA PHE A 480 -19.11 -6.26 14.53
C PHE A 480 -17.95 -5.30 14.73
N CYS A 481 -18.23 -4.08 15.15
CA CYS A 481 -17.19 -3.08 15.36
C CYS A 481 -16.54 -3.13 16.75
N SER A 482 -17.29 -3.61 17.74
CA SER A 482 -16.89 -3.62 19.14
C SER A 482 -16.73 -5.04 19.68
N GLU A 483 -15.83 -5.17 20.67
CA GLU A 483 -15.53 -6.44 21.31
C GLU A 483 -16.79 -7.07 21.91
N GLY A 484 -16.85 -8.41 21.92
CA GLY A 484 -18.01 -9.15 22.44
C GLY A 484 -19.21 -9.15 21.50
N TYR A 485 -19.00 -8.91 20.20
CA TYR A 485 -20.04 -8.92 19.17
C TYR A 485 -21.14 -7.90 19.44
N THR A 486 -20.71 -6.68 19.75
CA THR A 486 -21.58 -5.52 19.97
C THR A 486 -21.29 -4.43 18.94
N GLY A 487 -22.23 -3.50 18.74
CA GLY A 487 -22.08 -2.46 17.70
C GLY A 487 -22.19 -3.05 16.30
N GLN A 488 -23.42 -3.27 15.85
CA GLN A 488 -23.70 -3.74 14.49
C GLN A 488 -23.23 -2.72 13.46
N ALA A 489 -22.58 -3.21 12.40
CA ALA A 489 -22.23 -2.40 11.26
C ALA A 489 -23.49 -1.80 10.61
N LYS A 490 -23.42 -0.51 10.32
CA LYS A 490 -24.38 0.25 9.51
C LYS A 490 -23.75 0.54 8.14
N PRO A 491 -24.48 1.17 7.20
CA PRO A 491 -24.01 1.35 5.84
C PRO A 491 -22.59 1.91 5.70
N GLY A 492 -21.75 1.20 4.93
CA GLY A 492 -20.36 1.55 4.68
C GLY A 492 -19.39 1.28 5.84
N GLY A 493 -19.76 0.40 6.78
CA GLY A 493 -18.93 0.01 7.93
C GLY A 493 -19.03 0.94 9.14
N ASP A 494 -20.01 1.86 9.16
CA ASP A 494 -20.18 2.80 10.27
C ASP A 494 -20.79 2.13 11.50
N CYS A 495 -20.20 2.36 12.66
CA CYS A 495 -20.62 1.79 13.92
C CYS A 495 -20.68 2.80 15.05
N LYS A 496 -20.33 4.07 14.80
CA LYS A 496 -20.15 5.04 15.87
C LYS A 496 -21.43 5.20 16.69
N THR A 497 -21.36 4.74 17.93
CA THR A 497 -21.97 5.41 19.08
C THR A 497 -20.93 6.35 19.66
N ASP A 498 -21.29 7.32 20.53
CA ASP A 498 -20.34 8.30 21.11
C ASP A 498 -19.27 7.68 22.05
N SER A 499 -18.87 6.42 21.86
CA SER A 499 -17.93 5.66 22.66
C SER A 499 -16.49 5.79 22.13
N PRO A 500 -15.51 6.16 22.97
CA PRO A 500 -14.12 6.41 22.54
C PRO A 500 -13.31 5.16 22.15
N ASN A 501 -13.87 3.94 22.31
CA ASN A 501 -13.19 2.67 22.00
C ASN A 501 -13.84 1.90 20.82
N GLU A 502 -14.76 2.53 20.11
CA GLU A 502 -15.46 1.97 18.96
C GLU A 502 -14.81 2.49 17.67
N TYR A 503 -14.32 1.56 16.85
CA TYR A 503 -13.73 1.85 15.55
C TYR A 503 -14.68 1.33 14.47
N ASN A 504 -14.90 2.13 13.43
CA ASN A 504 -15.67 1.71 12.27
C ASN A 504 -14.93 0.60 11.51
N LEU A 505 -15.68 -0.23 10.80
CA LEU A 505 -15.08 -1.15 9.84
C LEU A 505 -14.46 -0.34 8.71
N GLY A 506 -13.23 -0.69 8.32
CA GLY A 506 -12.41 0.07 7.38
C GLY A 506 -11.72 1.29 7.98
N GLU A 507 -11.88 1.59 9.27
CA GLU A 507 -11.20 2.72 9.92
C GLU A 507 -9.69 2.44 10.09
N GLU A 508 -8.85 3.38 9.69
CA GLU A 508 -7.40 3.32 9.93
C GLU A 508 -7.11 3.53 11.42
N LEU A 509 -6.56 2.51 12.09
CA LEU A 509 -6.21 2.56 13.51
C LEU A 509 -4.95 3.38 13.76
N TRP A 510 -3.97 3.23 12.87
CA TRP A 510 -2.68 3.90 12.85
C TRP A 510 -1.97 3.61 11.53
N ALA A 511 -0.95 4.42 11.24
CA ALA A 511 -0.01 4.20 10.15
C ALA A 511 1.42 4.39 10.66
N TYR A 512 2.36 3.59 10.15
CA TYR A 512 3.79 3.67 10.50
C TYR A 512 4.61 4.14 9.30
N ILE A 513 5.40 5.18 9.49
CA ILE A 513 6.41 5.62 8.52
C ILE A 513 7.77 5.08 8.97
N PRO A 514 8.42 4.22 8.17
CA PRO A 514 9.76 3.76 8.47
C PRO A 514 10.79 4.90 8.49
N TYR A 515 11.73 4.83 9.43
CA TYR A 515 12.83 5.78 9.59
C TYR A 515 13.60 6.00 8.28
N ASN A 516 13.91 4.92 7.55
CA ASN A 516 14.69 5.02 6.32
C ASN A 516 13.96 5.69 5.14
N LEU A 517 12.65 5.93 5.23
CA LEU A 517 11.87 6.60 4.19
C LEU A 517 11.67 8.10 4.43
N GLN A 518 12.01 8.61 5.62
CA GLN A 518 11.77 10.01 6.00
C GLN A 518 12.28 11.02 4.93
N PRO A 519 13.50 10.88 4.35
CA PRO A 519 13.99 11.85 3.37
C PRO A 519 13.26 11.83 2.01
N HIS A 520 12.51 10.75 1.74
CA HIS A 520 11.79 10.56 0.48
C HIS A 520 10.36 11.10 0.52
N LEU A 521 9.81 11.33 1.72
CA LEU A 521 8.40 11.74 1.89
C LEU A 521 8.08 13.07 1.21
N LYS A 522 9.03 14.01 1.21
CA LYS A 522 8.87 15.30 0.52
C LYS A 522 8.51 15.18 -0.95
N CYS A 523 8.95 14.10 -1.62
CA CYS A 523 8.64 13.87 -3.02
C CYS A 523 7.13 13.66 -3.25
N LEU A 524 6.41 13.08 -2.29
CA LEU A 524 4.99 12.76 -2.45
C LEU A 524 4.12 14.01 -2.65
N ALA A 525 4.53 15.12 -2.04
CA ALA A 525 3.85 16.42 -2.11
C ALA A 525 4.21 17.24 -3.36
N ASP A 526 5.19 16.81 -4.16
CA ASP A 526 5.63 17.53 -5.37
C ASP A 526 4.55 17.50 -6.46
N ASN A 527 4.21 18.68 -7.01
CA ASN A 527 3.26 18.85 -8.11
C ASN A 527 3.58 18.00 -9.34
N PHE A 528 4.86 17.72 -9.59
CA PHE A 528 5.34 16.90 -10.70
C PHE A 528 5.82 15.51 -10.24
N TYR A 529 5.22 14.99 -9.17
CA TYR A 529 5.56 13.68 -8.62
C TYR A 529 5.67 12.59 -9.69
N GLU A 530 6.88 12.08 -9.85
CA GLU A 530 7.16 10.82 -10.51
C GLU A 530 6.99 9.69 -9.50
N HIS A 531 6.30 8.62 -9.91
CA HIS A 531 6.01 7.51 -9.00
C HIS A 531 7.28 6.88 -8.46
N LYS A 532 7.30 6.68 -7.15
CA LYS A 532 8.35 6.00 -6.43
C LYS A 532 7.71 4.91 -5.58
N TYR A 533 8.38 3.77 -5.49
CA TYR A 533 8.04 2.76 -4.50
C TYR A 533 8.45 3.26 -3.11
N PHE A 534 7.64 2.96 -2.10
CA PHE A 534 7.95 3.24 -0.70
C PHE A 534 7.84 1.97 0.14
N VAL A 535 6.73 1.74 0.83
CA VAL A 535 6.47 0.51 1.59
C VAL A 535 5.68 -0.42 0.69
N ASP A 536 6.38 -1.29 -0.05
CA ASP A 536 5.77 -2.08 -1.13
C ASP A 536 5.97 -3.60 -0.98
N LEU A 537 6.67 -4.06 0.06
CA LEU A 537 6.76 -5.49 0.34
C LEU A 537 5.48 -5.97 1.05
N GLU A 538 5.03 -7.18 0.74
CA GLU A 538 3.99 -7.86 1.52
C GLU A 538 4.47 -8.04 2.97
N PRO A 539 3.72 -7.54 3.98
CA PRO A 539 4.13 -7.68 5.36
C PRO A 539 4.09 -9.15 5.79
N ARG A 540 5.12 -9.60 6.52
CA ARG A 540 5.18 -10.96 7.06
C ARG A 540 4.76 -10.97 8.52
N ILE A 541 3.80 -11.81 8.88
CA ILE A 541 3.35 -11.99 10.27
C ILE A 541 3.90 -13.29 10.85
N ALA A 542 4.27 -13.27 12.14
CA ALA A 542 4.63 -14.48 12.89
C ALA A 542 4.29 -14.34 14.38
N ASP A 543 3.79 -15.43 14.98
CA ASP A 543 3.77 -15.56 16.44
C ASP A 543 5.16 -16.03 16.91
N VAL A 544 5.75 -15.29 17.85
CA VAL A 544 7.10 -15.51 18.36
C VAL A 544 7.11 -15.48 19.88
N GLN A 545 8.03 -16.23 20.47
CA GLN A 545 8.22 -16.29 21.92
C GLN A 545 9.53 -15.61 22.32
N ILE A 546 9.52 -14.28 22.31
CA ILE A 546 10.68 -13.43 22.61
C ILE A 546 10.40 -12.41 23.71
N PHE A 547 9.14 -12.22 24.09
CA PHE A 547 8.70 -11.15 24.98
C PHE A 547 8.82 -11.54 26.44
N GLU A 548 8.93 -10.52 27.30
CA GLU A 548 8.69 -10.69 28.73
C GLU A 548 7.21 -10.99 28.97
N GLU A 549 6.91 -11.85 29.94
CA GLU A 549 5.53 -12.13 30.29
C GLU A 549 4.84 -10.87 30.86
N ASP A 550 3.83 -10.38 30.15
CA ASP A 550 2.99 -9.28 30.58
C ASP A 550 1.51 -9.53 30.21
N ALA A 551 0.67 -8.50 30.34
CA ALA A 551 -0.77 -8.60 30.10
C ALA A 551 -1.14 -8.86 28.62
N ASP A 552 -0.29 -8.41 27.69
CA ASP A 552 -0.43 -8.58 26.24
C ASP A 552 0.34 -9.81 25.74
N HIS A 553 1.40 -10.21 26.45
CA HIS A 553 2.33 -11.29 26.08
C HIS A 553 2.33 -12.49 27.07
N PRO A 554 1.20 -13.18 27.30
CA PRO A 554 1.16 -14.32 28.21
C PRO A 554 2.11 -15.43 27.76
N GLY A 555 2.90 -15.96 28.69
CA GLY A 555 3.95 -16.94 28.40
C GLY A 555 5.10 -16.42 27.51
N GLY A 556 5.23 -15.10 27.37
CA GLY A 556 6.23 -14.42 26.53
C GLY A 556 5.97 -14.51 25.03
N TRP A 557 4.74 -14.91 24.64
CA TRP A 557 4.31 -14.98 23.25
C TRP A 557 3.73 -13.66 22.78
N GLY A 558 4.05 -13.27 21.55
CA GLY A 558 3.45 -12.13 20.86
C GLY A 558 3.41 -12.35 19.36
N THR A 559 2.65 -11.51 18.66
CA THR A 559 2.58 -11.48 17.20
C THR A 559 3.37 -10.29 16.68
N ILE A 560 4.39 -10.56 15.87
CA ILE A 560 5.18 -9.51 15.21
C ILE A 560 4.81 -9.39 13.72
N LEU A 561 4.97 -8.18 13.20
CA LEU A 561 4.90 -7.84 11.79
C LEU A 561 6.29 -7.43 11.32
N ILE A 562 6.75 -8.00 10.22
CA ILE A 562 7.97 -7.60 9.51
C ILE A 562 7.54 -6.94 8.18
N GLY A 563 7.77 -5.64 8.07
CA GLY A 563 7.56 -4.88 6.84
C GLY A 563 8.87 -4.66 6.09
N GLY A 564 8.76 -4.38 4.79
CA GLY A 564 9.91 -4.07 3.94
C GLY A 564 9.56 -3.09 2.83
N MET A 565 10.58 -2.44 2.28
CA MET A 565 10.41 -1.37 1.29
C MET A 565 10.52 -1.87 -0.14
N ARG A 566 11.01 -3.09 -0.37
CA ARG A 566 11.25 -3.64 -1.70
C ARG A 566 12.18 -2.75 -2.52
N PHE A 567 11.66 -2.01 -3.51
CA PHE A 567 12.42 -1.06 -4.33
C PHE A 567 12.34 0.38 -3.82
N GLY A 568 11.62 0.62 -2.74
CA GLY A 568 11.59 1.90 -2.06
C GLY A 568 12.83 2.14 -1.19
N GLY A 569 13.04 3.41 -0.85
CA GLY A 569 14.19 3.86 -0.07
C GLY A 569 15.49 3.86 -0.87
N ALA A 570 15.58 4.69 -1.90
CA ALA A 570 16.86 4.87 -2.60
C ALA A 570 17.94 5.39 -1.60
N PRO A 571 19.18 4.87 -1.65
CA PRO A 571 20.22 5.27 -0.69
C PRO A 571 20.48 6.78 -0.68
N ILE A 572 20.44 7.40 0.49
CA ILE A 572 20.78 8.81 0.74
C ILE A 572 21.70 8.88 1.96
N ALA A 573 22.86 9.52 1.82
CA ALA A 573 23.73 9.80 2.95
C ALA A 573 23.18 10.96 3.77
N ALA A 574 23.19 10.86 5.11
CA ALA A 574 22.67 11.91 5.97
C ALA A 574 23.49 13.21 5.87
N GLU A 575 24.79 13.10 5.62
CA GLU A 575 25.67 14.27 5.40
C GLU A 575 25.25 15.11 4.17
N ASP A 576 24.62 14.50 3.16
CA ASP A 576 24.08 15.22 1.99
C ASP A 576 22.82 16.04 2.34
N LEU A 577 22.11 15.67 3.42
CA LEU A 577 20.89 16.35 3.87
C LEU A 577 21.20 17.51 4.82
N ASN A 578 22.12 17.30 5.76
CA ASN A 578 22.41 18.24 6.85
C ASN A 578 23.75 18.99 6.70
N GLY A 579 24.54 18.67 5.67
CA GLY A 579 25.82 19.33 5.39
C GLY A 579 26.93 19.00 6.39
N LEU A 580 26.79 17.95 7.20
CA LEU A 580 27.83 17.44 8.10
C LEU A 580 28.78 16.48 7.37
N ASP A 581 29.40 16.96 6.29
CA ASP A 581 30.36 16.23 5.43
C ASP A 581 31.82 16.32 5.93
N GLY A 582 32.01 16.81 7.15
CA GLY A 582 33.32 17.10 7.74
C GLY A 582 33.97 18.41 7.29
N SER A 583 33.43 19.12 6.30
CA SER A 583 34.06 20.33 5.74
C SER A 583 34.07 21.53 6.70
N ASN A 584 33.03 21.68 7.51
CA ASN A 584 32.83 22.88 8.32
C ASN A 584 33.14 22.70 9.82
N ASN A 585 33.09 21.47 10.36
CA ASN A 585 33.29 21.20 11.79
C ASN A 585 34.11 19.93 12.09
N GLY A 586 34.58 19.19 11.07
CA GLY A 586 35.27 17.90 11.25
C GLY A 586 34.40 16.77 11.78
N ILE A 587 33.09 16.99 11.82
CA ILE A 587 32.05 16.04 12.23
C ILE A 587 31.45 15.44 10.95
N HIS A 588 31.27 14.12 10.93
CA HIS A 588 30.65 13.38 9.84
C HIS A 588 29.36 12.73 10.33
N ASP A 589 28.24 12.99 9.66
CA ASP A 589 27.03 12.20 9.84
C ASP A 589 27.13 10.93 8.97
N LEU A 590 27.56 9.83 9.60
CA LEU A 590 27.81 8.57 8.91
C LEU A 590 26.53 7.78 8.62
N ARG A 591 25.33 8.27 8.98
CA ARG A 591 24.07 7.55 8.73
C ARG A 591 23.79 7.49 7.23
N GLU A 592 23.22 6.37 6.80
CA GLU A 592 22.74 6.18 5.43
C GLU A 592 21.30 5.67 5.49
N PHE A 593 20.38 6.40 4.87
CA PHE A 593 18.99 5.99 4.69
C PHE A 593 18.89 5.13 3.44
N SER A 594 18.37 3.91 3.55
CA SER A 594 18.18 3.03 2.37
C SER A 594 17.05 2.04 2.60
N SER A 595 16.67 1.31 1.55
CA SER A 595 15.69 0.23 1.63
C SER A 595 15.96 -0.68 2.83
N SER A 596 14.98 -0.81 3.72
CA SER A 596 15.16 -1.48 5.01
C SER A 596 13.97 -2.37 5.37
N TYR A 597 14.19 -3.21 6.38
CA TYR A 597 13.12 -3.93 7.07
C TYR A 597 12.87 -3.28 8.42
N PHE A 598 11.61 -3.24 8.82
CA PHE A 598 11.16 -2.78 10.13
C PHE A 598 10.29 -3.84 10.77
N ILE A 599 10.32 -3.92 12.10
CA ILE A 599 9.65 -4.95 12.88
C ILE A 599 8.79 -4.26 13.94
N LEU A 600 7.50 -4.61 13.95
CA LEU A 600 6.51 -4.09 14.88
C LEU A 600 5.94 -5.24 15.71
N ASP A 601 5.75 -5.02 17.01
CA ASP A 601 4.85 -5.80 17.85
C ASP A 601 3.41 -5.31 17.60
N ILE A 602 2.59 -6.20 17.07
CA ILE A 602 1.18 -5.98 16.76
C ILE A 602 0.29 -6.92 17.59
N THR A 603 0.82 -7.46 18.68
CA THR A 603 0.08 -8.35 19.59
C THR A 603 -1.21 -7.68 20.05
N ASN A 604 -1.09 -6.43 20.50
CA ASN A 604 -2.20 -5.52 20.74
C ASN A 604 -2.40 -4.59 19.53
N PRO A 605 -3.44 -4.80 18.70
CA PRO A 605 -3.59 -4.07 17.44
C PRO A 605 -3.86 -2.56 17.61
N VAL A 606 -4.30 -2.10 18.78
CA VAL A 606 -4.62 -0.68 19.03
C VAL A 606 -3.42 0.11 19.56
N ASN A 607 -2.45 -0.62 20.13
CA ASN A 607 -1.24 -0.08 20.74
C ASN A 607 0.00 -0.81 20.20
N PRO A 608 0.37 -0.59 18.93
CA PRO A 608 1.54 -1.21 18.34
C PRO A 608 2.83 -0.70 18.97
N LYS A 609 3.90 -1.49 18.88
CA LYS A 609 5.24 -1.04 19.29
C LYS A 609 6.29 -1.33 18.22
N VAL A 610 7.13 -0.36 17.88
CA VAL A 610 8.32 -0.57 17.05
C VAL A 610 9.34 -1.39 17.85
N LEU A 611 9.73 -2.55 17.35
CA LEU A 611 10.75 -3.39 18.00
C LEU A 611 12.15 -3.10 17.46
N GLY A 612 12.24 -2.69 16.20
CA GLY A 612 13.49 -2.31 15.58
C GLY A 612 13.35 -2.09 14.08
N GLU A 613 14.25 -1.26 13.55
CA GLU A 613 14.41 -1.02 12.13
C GLU A 613 15.88 -1.19 11.74
N LEU A 614 16.13 -1.73 10.54
CA LEU A 614 17.49 -1.87 10.03
C LEU A 614 18.08 -0.48 9.79
N THR A 615 19.18 -0.18 10.46
CA THR A 615 19.95 1.06 10.27
C THR A 615 21.25 0.77 9.56
N ARG A 616 21.75 1.74 8.79
CA ARG A 616 23.03 1.65 8.10
C ARG A 616 23.91 2.84 8.42
N THR A 617 25.20 2.59 8.27
CA THR A 617 26.20 3.64 8.23
C THR A 617 27.00 3.48 6.94
N THR A 618 27.69 4.54 6.52
CA THR A 618 28.63 4.51 5.38
C THR A 618 29.88 3.66 5.66
N GLU A 619 29.97 3.03 6.84
CA GLU A 619 31.04 2.10 7.19
C GLU A 619 30.83 0.72 6.55
N SER A 620 31.93 0.12 6.06
CA SER A 620 31.90 -1.20 5.42
C SER A 620 31.90 -2.39 6.39
N THR A 621 31.51 -2.19 7.66
CA THR A 621 31.53 -3.22 8.70
C THR A 621 30.26 -4.07 8.78
N TYR A 622 29.17 -3.61 8.15
CA TYR A 622 27.85 -4.23 8.17
C TYR A 622 27.44 -4.78 6.79
N VAL A 623 26.54 -5.76 6.79
CA VAL A 623 25.99 -6.38 5.58
C VAL A 623 25.10 -5.36 4.86
N ASP A 624 25.39 -5.18 3.58
CA ASP A 624 24.50 -4.48 2.67
C ASP A 624 23.40 -5.43 2.16
N LEU A 625 22.14 -5.15 2.55
CA LEU A 625 20.96 -5.87 2.06
C LEU A 625 20.42 -5.31 0.73
N ASN A 626 21.03 -4.22 0.22
CA ASN A 626 20.59 -3.45 -0.93
C ASN A 626 19.07 -3.17 -0.87
N TYR A 627 18.36 -3.32 -1.99
CA TYR A 627 16.90 -3.24 -2.05
C TYR A 627 16.25 -4.46 -1.40
N THR A 628 15.35 -4.25 -0.45
CA THR A 628 14.74 -5.30 0.41
C THR A 628 13.63 -6.09 -0.29
N THR A 629 13.95 -6.69 -1.44
CA THR A 629 12.98 -7.43 -2.28
C THR A 629 12.73 -8.86 -1.83
N SER A 630 13.55 -9.40 -0.93
CA SER A 630 13.39 -10.78 -0.44
C SER A 630 12.26 -10.85 0.58
N SER A 631 11.38 -11.84 0.48
CA SER A 631 10.43 -12.11 1.56
C SER A 631 11.17 -12.64 2.79
N PRO A 632 11.09 -11.99 3.96
CA PRO A 632 11.71 -12.48 5.17
C PRO A 632 11.01 -13.75 5.68
N THR A 633 11.74 -14.58 6.42
CA THR A 633 11.17 -15.78 7.06
C THR A 633 11.67 -15.96 8.48
N ILE A 634 10.84 -16.59 9.31
CA ILE A 634 11.16 -16.89 10.71
C ILE A 634 11.65 -18.33 10.83
N ALA A 635 12.78 -18.50 11.51
CA ALA A 635 13.33 -19.80 11.87
C ALA A 635 13.39 -19.93 13.39
N VAL A 636 12.85 -21.04 13.91
CA VAL A 636 12.91 -21.36 15.34
C VAL A 636 13.86 -22.53 15.59
N MET A 637 14.70 -22.41 16.63
CA MET A 637 15.62 -23.46 17.06
C MET A 637 15.50 -23.69 18.56
N ARG A 638 15.15 -24.92 18.97
CA ARG A 638 15.19 -25.29 20.40
C ARG A 638 16.63 -25.33 20.89
N LYS A 639 16.89 -24.70 22.03
CA LYS A 639 18.22 -24.67 22.63
C LYS A 639 18.45 -25.93 23.45
N GLY A 640 19.16 -26.91 22.90
CA GLY A 640 19.49 -28.16 23.58
C GLY A 640 18.89 -29.37 22.88
N ASP A 641 18.18 -30.22 23.62
CA ASP A 641 17.48 -31.37 23.06
C ASP A 641 15.98 -31.08 22.80
N LYS A 642 15.26 -32.06 22.25
CA LYS A 642 13.83 -31.96 21.93
C LYS A 642 12.93 -31.60 23.12
N ASN A 643 13.40 -31.70 24.35
CA ASN A 643 12.67 -31.41 25.58
C ASN A 643 13.08 -30.07 26.21
N ALA A 644 14.02 -29.33 25.61
CA ALA A 644 14.38 -28.01 26.10
C ALA A 644 13.21 -27.03 25.96
N ALA A 645 12.98 -26.27 27.02
CA ALA A 645 11.92 -25.26 27.09
C ALA A 645 12.30 -23.94 26.40
N GLU A 646 13.61 -23.69 26.23
CA GLU A 646 14.13 -22.48 25.61
C GLU A 646 14.20 -22.61 24.08
N SER A 647 13.61 -21.63 23.38
CA SER A 647 13.64 -21.53 21.92
C SER A 647 14.33 -20.23 21.49
N ALA A 648 15.23 -20.32 20.52
CA ALA A 648 15.87 -19.19 19.88
C ALA A 648 15.16 -18.91 18.55
N TRP A 649 14.80 -17.64 18.33
CA TRP A 649 14.09 -17.18 17.15
C TRP A 649 15.00 -16.32 16.28
N TYR A 650 14.97 -16.58 14.98
CA TYR A 650 15.81 -15.90 14.00
C TYR A 650 14.96 -15.40 12.84
N LEU A 651 15.24 -14.18 12.38
CA LEU A 651 14.75 -13.63 11.14
C LEU A 651 15.80 -13.87 10.05
N VAL A 652 15.39 -14.51 8.96
CA VAL A 652 16.25 -14.85 7.83
C VAL A 652 15.82 -14.02 6.63
N MET A 653 16.78 -13.33 6.03
CA MET A 653 16.57 -12.39 4.92
C MET A 653 17.61 -12.62 3.83
N GLY A 654 17.24 -12.49 2.56
CA GLY A 654 18.20 -12.41 1.47
C GLY A 654 18.67 -10.97 1.27
N ASN A 655 19.91 -10.78 0.81
CA ASN A 655 20.25 -9.49 0.18
C ASN A 655 19.54 -9.42 -1.18
N GLY A 656 18.86 -8.32 -1.44
CA GLY A 656 18.21 -8.14 -2.73
C GLY A 656 19.15 -7.52 -3.77
N PRO A 657 18.60 -7.07 -4.91
CA PRO A 657 19.37 -6.50 -6.00
C PRO A 657 20.06 -5.21 -5.57
N ALA A 658 21.27 -4.98 -6.08
CA ALA A 658 22.04 -3.75 -5.83
C ALA A 658 21.42 -2.52 -6.50
N GLU A 659 20.77 -2.71 -7.65
CA GLU A 659 20.25 -1.61 -8.47
C GLU A 659 18.72 -1.64 -8.53
N GLN A 660 18.11 -0.46 -8.74
CA GLN A 660 16.66 -0.29 -8.79
C GLN A 660 16.00 -1.01 -9.98
N ASP A 661 16.76 -1.28 -11.05
CA ASP A 661 16.31 -2.07 -12.20
C ASP A 661 16.28 -3.59 -11.92
N GLY A 662 16.60 -4.00 -10.68
CA GLY A 662 16.66 -5.38 -10.26
C GLY A 662 17.96 -6.10 -10.65
N SER A 663 18.92 -5.38 -11.23
CA SER A 663 20.22 -5.95 -11.56
C SER A 663 21.17 -5.96 -10.35
N ASN A 664 22.21 -6.79 -10.46
CA ASN A 664 23.31 -6.83 -9.51
C ASN A 664 24.58 -6.37 -10.20
N ASN A 665 25.35 -5.51 -9.53
CA ASN A 665 26.66 -5.11 -10.01
C ASN A 665 27.59 -6.34 -10.15
N PRO A 666 28.44 -6.41 -11.20
CA PRO A 666 29.39 -7.51 -11.36
C PRO A 666 30.32 -7.63 -10.14
N GLY A 667 30.12 -8.67 -9.32
CA GLY A 667 30.90 -8.91 -8.10
C GLY A 667 30.07 -8.94 -6.81
N VAL A 668 28.83 -8.48 -6.83
CA VAL A 668 27.89 -8.64 -5.70
C VAL A 668 27.37 -10.08 -5.70
N GLN A 669 27.65 -10.83 -4.64
CA GLN A 669 27.14 -12.19 -4.45
C GLN A 669 25.84 -12.17 -3.62
N GLY A 670 24.98 -13.15 -3.85
CA GLY A 670 23.84 -13.41 -2.98
C GLY A 670 24.32 -13.83 -1.58
N LYS A 671 23.84 -13.12 -0.56
CA LYS A 671 24.08 -13.32 0.86
C LYS A 671 22.74 -13.61 1.54
N ILE A 672 22.79 -14.42 2.60
CA ILE A 672 21.67 -14.62 3.52
C ILE A 672 22.08 -13.99 4.83
N ALA A 673 21.29 -13.03 5.30
CA ALA A 673 21.43 -12.42 6.60
C ALA A 673 20.52 -13.12 7.60
N VAL A 674 21.06 -13.37 8.79
CA VAL A 674 20.34 -14.04 9.89
C VAL A 674 20.42 -13.14 11.11
N LEU A 675 19.28 -12.62 11.54
CA LEU A 675 19.14 -11.74 12.69
C LEU A 675 18.52 -12.52 13.87
N PRO A 676 19.22 -12.66 15.01
CA PRO A 676 18.62 -13.19 16.23
C PRO A 676 17.58 -12.20 16.79
N LEU A 677 16.32 -12.62 16.95
CA LEU A 677 15.25 -11.73 17.43
C LEU A 677 15.43 -11.28 18.89
N GLU A 678 16.25 -12.00 19.67
CA GLU A 678 16.65 -11.55 21.02
C GLU A 678 17.36 -10.19 21.02
N TRP A 679 17.89 -9.73 19.87
CA TRP A 679 18.52 -8.41 19.77
C TRP A 679 17.54 -7.26 19.98
N LEU A 680 16.26 -7.47 19.64
CA LEU A 680 15.21 -6.45 19.73
C LEU A 680 14.80 -6.15 21.18
N LEU A 681 14.95 -7.13 22.07
CA LEU A 681 14.43 -7.08 23.45
C LEU A 681 15.53 -7.20 24.51
N GLY A 682 16.75 -7.58 24.12
CA GLY A 682 17.85 -7.88 25.04
C GLY A 682 17.93 -9.37 25.40
N PRO A 683 18.99 -9.82 26.11
CA PRO A 683 19.18 -11.23 26.43
C PRO A 683 18.15 -11.74 27.44
N VAL A 684 17.43 -12.80 27.06
CA VAL A 684 16.53 -13.53 27.98
C VAL A 684 17.38 -14.28 29.01
N ALA A 685 17.27 -13.91 30.28
CA ALA A 685 18.21 -14.36 31.28
C ALA A 685 17.86 -15.71 31.92
N ASN A 686 16.58 -16.09 32.00
CA ASN A 686 16.17 -17.39 32.53
C ASN A 686 14.87 -17.86 31.85
N TRP A 687 14.76 -19.15 31.52
CA TRP A 687 13.50 -19.76 31.09
C TRP A 687 12.96 -20.62 32.23
N THR A 688 11.81 -20.26 32.80
CA THR A 688 11.16 -21.06 33.85
C THR A 688 9.85 -21.59 33.30
N GLU A 689 9.65 -22.91 33.30
CA GLU A 689 8.44 -23.57 32.75
C GLU A 689 8.14 -23.29 31.26
N GLY A 690 9.14 -22.85 30.48
CA GLY A 690 8.94 -22.48 29.07
C GLY A 690 8.47 -21.04 28.88
N VAL A 691 8.52 -20.21 29.93
CA VAL A 691 8.28 -18.77 29.84
C VAL A 691 9.61 -18.02 29.91
N PRO A 692 9.86 -17.06 29.00
CA PRO A 692 10.97 -16.12 29.12
C PRO A 692 10.82 -15.30 30.41
N THR A 693 11.76 -15.45 31.35
CA THR A 693 11.92 -14.54 32.48
C THR A 693 13.16 -13.69 32.24
N THR A 694 12.96 -12.41 31.95
CA THR A 694 14.03 -11.45 31.77
C THR A 694 14.63 -11.08 33.14
N VAL A 695 15.96 -10.98 33.19
CA VAL A 695 16.67 -10.20 34.22
C VAL A 695 16.85 -8.82 33.57
N PRO A 696 16.82 -7.70 34.34
CA PRO A 696 16.85 -6.35 33.78
C PRO A 696 17.86 -6.21 32.64
N LEU A 697 17.31 -5.94 31.46
CA LEU A 697 17.90 -5.67 30.15
C LEU A 697 19.45 -5.64 30.14
N GLY A 698 20.06 -6.72 29.65
CA GLY A 698 21.29 -6.50 28.85
C GLY A 698 20.89 -5.66 27.64
N GLY A 699 21.69 -4.65 27.28
CA GLY A 699 21.29 -3.67 26.27
C GLY A 699 20.80 -4.34 24.98
N LYS A 700 19.63 -3.90 24.50
CA LYS A 700 19.15 -4.16 23.13
C LYS A 700 20.28 -3.89 22.13
N LYS A 701 20.20 -4.49 20.96
CA LYS A 701 21.22 -4.30 19.91
C LYS A 701 20.60 -3.69 18.68
N ALA A 702 21.36 -2.82 18.04
CA ALA A 702 21.00 -2.27 16.75
C ALA A 702 20.84 -3.38 15.72
N ILE A 703 19.90 -3.21 14.80
CA ILE A 703 19.76 -4.08 13.63
C ILE A 703 20.81 -3.65 12.58
N ARG A 704 22.08 -3.86 12.92
CA ARG A 704 23.26 -3.65 12.05
C ARG A 704 24.00 -4.97 11.94
N ILE A 705 23.64 -5.77 10.94
CA ILE A 705 24.13 -7.17 10.82
C ILE A 705 25.61 -7.12 10.39
N PRO A 706 26.57 -7.68 11.15
CA PRO A 706 27.98 -7.63 10.77
C PRO A 706 28.26 -8.37 9.46
N ASP A 707 29.11 -7.81 8.57
CA ASP A 707 29.53 -8.50 7.32
C ASP A 707 30.60 -9.57 7.60
N GLN A 708 30.24 -10.55 8.42
CA GLN A 708 31.09 -11.66 8.79
C GLN A 708 30.29 -12.96 8.73
N LEU A 709 30.97 -14.06 8.41
CA LEU A 709 30.34 -15.37 8.47
C LEU A 709 29.91 -15.66 9.93
N PRO A 710 28.69 -16.18 10.14
CA PRO A 710 28.22 -16.55 11.46
C PRO A 710 29.22 -17.47 12.16
N VAL A 711 29.63 -17.12 13.38
CA VAL A 711 30.62 -17.93 14.11
C VAL A 711 29.88 -18.88 15.03
N THR A 712 30.23 -20.17 14.98
CA THR A 712 29.64 -21.14 15.90
C THR A 712 30.26 -21.03 17.29
N ALA A 713 29.51 -20.53 18.27
CA ALA A 713 29.93 -20.59 19.67
C ALA A 713 29.50 -21.93 20.26
N SER A 714 30.46 -22.76 20.69
CA SER A 714 30.20 -24.02 21.38
C SER A 714 30.01 -23.78 22.88
N ASP A 715 28.78 -23.50 23.30
CA ASP A 715 28.42 -23.45 24.72
C ASP A 715 28.05 -24.85 25.22
N GLY A 716 29.05 -25.74 25.34
CA GLY A 716 28.85 -27.04 26.00
C GLY A 716 28.03 -28.09 25.24
N GLY A 717 28.08 -28.09 23.89
CA GLY A 717 27.52 -29.18 23.07
C GLY A 717 26.69 -28.75 21.86
N HIS A 718 26.44 -27.45 21.68
CA HIS A 718 25.57 -26.93 20.61
C HIS A 718 26.19 -25.73 19.89
N SER A 719 25.96 -25.65 18.57
CA SER A 719 26.37 -24.55 17.71
C SER A 719 25.31 -23.45 17.71
N ARG A 720 25.61 -22.29 18.30
CA ARG A 720 24.84 -21.06 18.07
C ARG A 720 25.43 -20.31 16.88
N PHE A 721 24.60 -19.69 16.04
CA PHE A 721 25.08 -18.62 15.18
C PHE A 721 25.23 -17.36 16.04
N ARG A 722 26.46 -16.85 16.15
CA ARG A 722 26.74 -15.51 16.65
C ARG A 722 27.01 -14.57 15.50
#